data_AF-A0A927SXK6-F1
#
_entry.id   AF-A0A927SXK6-F1
#
_cell.length_a   1.000
_cell.length_b   1.000
_cell.length_c   1.000
_cell.angle_alpha   90.00
_cell.angle_beta   90.00
_cell.angle_gamma   90.00
#
_symmetry.space_group_name_H-M   'P 1'
#
loop_
_entity.id
_entity.type
_entity.pdbx_description
1 polymer ?
#
loop_
_entity_poly.entity_id
_entity_poly.type
_entity_poly.pdbx_seq_one_letter_code
_entity_poly.pdbx_strand_id
1 'polypeptide(L)'
;MMIMKIIKRAVCIFLSIAVLWGALAGCTPENSASVLPTETPSATQTPAPTPTPDAGLKADLVISDFSIVYPQRSLTDSADIEMAAMRLSASVLTKVSANCNAYDDRIDEAQGYTEEEYEILIGKTNRAESQKIWNEGISYYDYVIRFEGKKIVILGGSDEATLNALDHFEQNMLAPELNTIQGMKSMITLDHKYTSAWRTNMRAWITNGIDKISTDTNGGKELMHYDVYTAKNEAESVQIVINSPEDRDGLDLEITGDYDGIRVEAFYEHSTPAKDGTMLYDALVPLSAKKLSIKKDVAGAMLVRFVTDKSAASGDHEYELKLVDGAGVLYAKFTVTVHVWNFALPDTPTTKTECGILKKYIEKMHGAEKADELYVKYYEFLLDYKMSAYDLPYDVLDDRADKYMSDPRVTTFRVPYSYDDTVMVAMYEKLKTNEDWFKKAYFYPYDEPGTKEAIDVAVSMCERINRLCPGIKTCVPIHRLVDCGEGMDTIDAMSDAFDLWVPKMYLFDTQDVLERMNEYMANGEEVWWYVCWEPADPYCNVLMDQLGVQHRILFWQQVQHNVTGFLYWCTNYWEYVDPWQDPATVKDLSDKVYGDGMLLYNGNEVGIDAPCASFRLAAISDGLDDADLLNMAKELFGADWVNEKIGEITTSLTEYSKSSEALEQMRIEIGNAVNSQLNK
;
A
#
# COMPACT_ATOMS: atom_id res chain seq x y z
N MET A 1 50.40 21.80 42.09
CA MET A 1 48.94 21.77 42.36
C MET A 1 48.24 22.71 41.39
N MET A 2 48.08 22.29 40.12
CA MET A 2 47.29 23.02 39.11
C MET A 2 47.01 22.09 37.92
N ILE A 3 46.09 21.15 38.13
CA ILE A 3 45.40 20.34 37.12
C ILE A 3 43.92 20.42 37.51
N MET A 4 43.01 20.23 36.55
CA MET A 4 41.54 20.30 36.71
C MET A 4 40.96 21.71 36.93
N LYS A 5 40.60 22.39 35.80
CA LYS A 5 39.36 23.19 35.59
C LYS A 5 39.37 24.01 34.26
N ILE A 6 39.48 23.34 33.11
CA ILE A 6 39.04 23.89 31.80
C ILE A 6 38.26 22.81 31.03
N ILE A 7 37.25 22.23 31.69
CA ILE A 7 36.18 21.42 31.08
C ILE A 7 34.90 21.74 31.88
N LYS A 8 33.74 21.80 31.20
CA LYS A 8 32.39 22.15 31.70
C LYS A 8 32.11 23.66 31.91
N ARG A 9 31.62 24.33 30.85
CA ARG A 9 30.25 24.91 30.73
C ARG A 9 30.21 26.08 29.73
N ALA A 10 29.89 25.76 28.48
CA ALA A 10 29.10 26.65 27.62
C ALA A 10 27.64 26.20 27.74
N VAL A 11 27.00 26.56 28.85
CA VAL A 11 25.60 26.20 29.16
C VAL A 11 24.95 27.40 29.83
N CYS A 12 24.00 28.01 29.10
CA CYS A 12 22.83 28.76 29.58
C CYS A 12 22.98 30.09 30.38
N ILE A 13 22.24 31.11 29.88
CA ILE A 13 21.14 31.85 30.57
C ILE A 13 21.28 33.36 30.94
N PHE A 14 20.18 34.11 30.63
CA PHE A 14 19.72 35.47 31.05
C PHE A 14 20.43 36.74 30.50
N LEU A 15 19.76 37.89 30.26
CA LEU A 15 18.47 38.49 30.73
C LEU A 15 17.53 38.87 29.53
N SER A 16 16.19 38.99 29.67
CA SER A 16 15.45 39.92 30.56
C SER A 16 14.00 39.51 30.95
N ILE A 17 13.50 40.10 32.06
CA ILE A 17 12.28 39.77 32.86
C ILE A 17 11.76 41.11 33.48
N ALA A 18 10.48 41.40 33.81
CA ALA A 18 9.20 40.64 33.88
C ALA A 18 8.10 41.22 32.93
N VAL A 19 6.82 41.52 33.24
CA VAL A 19 6.06 41.92 34.47
C VAL A 19 4.60 41.39 34.48
N LEU A 20 4.18 40.88 35.66
CA LEU A 20 2.83 40.71 36.25
C LEU A 20 1.81 39.62 35.80
N TRP A 21 1.05 39.22 36.82
CA TRP A 21 0.10 38.10 36.96
C TRP A 21 -1.37 38.56 36.99
N GLY A 22 -2.30 37.61 36.79
CA GLY A 22 -3.68 37.64 37.32
C GLY A 22 -4.76 37.39 36.25
N ALA A 23 -5.79 36.55 36.45
CA ALA A 23 -6.16 35.72 37.61
C ALA A 23 -7.05 34.53 37.19
N LEU A 24 -7.14 33.51 38.06
CA LEU A 24 -8.12 32.42 38.01
C LEU A 24 -9.34 32.77 38.90
N ALA A 25 -10.58 32.45 38.45
CA ALA A 25 -11.68 31.86 39.24
C ALA A 25 -13.08 32.12 38.61
N GLY A 26 -14.01 31.15 38.76
CA GLY A 26 -15.45 31.28 38.42
C GLY A 26 -15.93 30.24 37.38
N CYS A 27 -16.10 28.96 37.71
CA CYS A 27 -17.22 28.33 38.46
C CYS A 27 -18.57 28.23 37.72
N THR A 28 -18.79 27.03 37.18
CA THR A 28 -20.05 26.23 37.19
C THR A 28 -21.27 26.60 36.31
N PRO A 29 -22.06 25.60 35.87
CA PRO A 29 -23.10 25.76 34.85
C PRO A 29 -24.50 25.99 35.46
N GLU A 30 -25.39 26.66 34.71
CA GLU A 30 -26.82 26.76 35.04
C GLU A 30 -27.68 25.80 34.20
N ASN A 31 -28.50 25.02 34.91
CA ASN A 31 -29.64 24.31 34.35
C ASN A 31 -30.74 25.32 33.97
N SER A 32 -31.46 25.06 32.88
CA SER A 32 -32.83 25.55 32.72
C SER A 32 -33.79 24.38 32.47
N ALA A 33 -34.58 24.05 33.49
CA ALA A 33 -35.73 23.18 33.36
C ALA A 33 -36.99 24.03 33.07
N SER A 34 -37.84 23.57 32.17
CA SER A 34 -39.20 24.10 32.01
C SER A 34 -40.23 22.97 32.13
N VAL A 35 -41.39 23.31 32.68
CA VAL A 35 -42.32 22.37 33.32
C VAL A 35 -43.43 21.91 32.36
N LEU A 36 -43.93 20.69 32.59
CA LEU A 36 -45.10 20.06 31.93
C LEU A 36 -46.40 20.89 32.10
N PRO A 37 -47.46 20.57 31.33
CA PRO A 37 -48.45 19.66 31.92
C PRO A 37 -48.90 18.51 31.01
N THR A 38 -49.26 17.43 31.68
CA THR A 38 -50.01 16.25 31.23
C THR A 38 -51.32 16.58 30.52
N GLU A 39 -51.69 15.76 29.51
CA GLU A 39 -52.97 15.03 29.54
C GLU A 39 -52.95 13.82 28.58
N THR A 40 -53.52 12.69 29.01
CA THR A 40 -53.60 11.45 28.22
C THR A 40 -55.07 11.08 27.99
N PRO A 41 -55.51 10.88 26.75
CA PRO A 41 -56.69 10.08 26.45
C PRO A 41 -56.28 8.68 25.97
N SER A 42 -56.67 7.65 26.70
CA SER A 42 -56.62 6.26 26.24
C SER A 42 -57.53 6.08 25.01
N ALA A 43 -56.96 5.71 23.87
CA ALA A 43 -57.72 5.30 22.68
C ALA A 43 -57.62 3.78 22.48
N THR A 44 -58.79 3.14 22.41
CA THR A 44 -58.98 1.70 22.36
C THR A 44 -58.29 1.05 21.15
N GLN A 45 -57.54 -0.03 21.38
CA GLN A 45 -57.10 -0.91 20.29
C GLN A 45 -58.31 -1.60 19.66
N THR A 46 -58.57 -1.33 18.38
CA THR A 46 -59.33 -2.23 17.51
C THR A 46 -58.32 -3.13 16.82
N PRO A 47 -58.45 -4.47 16.86
CA PRO A 47 -57.51 -5.35 16.18
C PRO A 47 -57.61 -5.14 14.66
N ALA A 48 -56.51 -4.76 14.03
CA ALA A 48 -56.39 -4.82 12.58
C ALA A 48 -56.50 -6.29 12.12
N PRO A 49 -57.14 -6.57 10.98
CA PRO A 49 -57.25 -7.93 10.48
C PRO A 49 -55.85 -8.47 10.13
N THR A 50 -55.55 -9.68 10.62
CA THR A 50 -54.33 -10.41 10.25
C THR A 50 -54.34 -10.68 8.74
N PRO A 51 -53.35 -10.19 7.97
CA PRO A 51 -53.21 -10.58 6.57
C PRO A 51 -52.65 -12.01 6.55
N THR A 52 -53.42 -12.95 6.03
CA THR A 52 -52.91 -14.29 5.71
C THR A 52 -51.94 -14.18 4.55
N PRO A 53 -50.68 -14.65 4.65
CA PRO A 53 -49.83 -14.79 3.48
C PRO A 53 -50.40 -15.86 2.52
N ASP A 54 -50.02 -15.78 1.24
CA ASP A 54 -50.26 -16.76 0.17
C ASP A 54 -51.65 -16.91 -0.50
N ALA A 55 -52.62 -16.01 -0.27
CA ALA A 55 -53.91 -16.06 -0.98
C ALA A 55 -53.96 -15.26 -2.30
N GLY A 56 -53.24 -15.67 -3.37
CA GLY A 56 -53.60 -15.18 -4.72
C GLY A 56 -52.60 -15.23 -5.88
N LEU A 57 -51.33 -15.60 -5.67
CA LEU A 57 -50.34 -15.71 -6.76
C LEU A 57 -50.57 -17.00 -7.58
N LYS A 58 -50.50 -16.94 -8.92
CA LYS A 58 -50.54 -18.13 -9.78
C LYS A 58 -49.23 -18.91 -9.64
N ALA A 59 -49.28 -20.24 -9.78
CA ALA A 59 -48.14 -21.12 -9.50
C ALA A 59 -47.07 -21.13 -10.61
N ASP A 60 -47.44 -20.68 -11.81
CA ASP A 60 -46.68 -20.72 -13.06
C ASP A 60 -46.09 -19.36 -13.48
N LEU A 61 -46.18 -18.33 -12.61
CA LEU A 61 -45.62 -17.01 -12.88
C LEU A 61 -44.10 -17.03 -13.00
N VAL A 62 -43.60 -16.27 -13.97
CA VAL A 62 -42.19 -15.91 -14.15
C VAL A 62 -42.01 -14.40 -14.07
N ILE A 63 -40.77 -13.93 -13.90
CA ILE A 63 -40.45 -12.50 -13.77
C ILE A 63 -41.02 -11.62 -14.90
N SER A 64 -41.13 -12.15 -16.13
CA SER A 64 -41.68 -11.41 -17.28
C SER A 64 -43.21 -11.28 -17.29
N ASP A 65 -43.93 -11.92 -16.37
CA ASP A 65 -45.36 -11.70 -16.18
C ASP A 65 -45.67 -10.44 -15.35
N PHE A 66 -44.64 -9.80 -14.79
CA PHE A 66 -44.74 -8.55 -14.03
C PHE A 66 -44.41 -7.33 -14.91
N SER A 67 -45.00 -6.19 -14.60
CA SER A 67 -44.51 -4.87 -15.05
C SER A 67 -43.68 -4.20 -13.96
N ILE A 68 -42.70 -3.38 -14.33
CA ILE A 68 -41.89 -2.58 -13.40
C ILE A 68 -42.51 -1.20 -13.24
N VAL A 69 -42.67 -0.75 -12.00
CA VAL A 69 -43.23 0.56 -11.66
C VAL A 69 -42.27 1.28 -10.71
N TYR A 70 -41.99 2.55 -10.99
CA TYR A 70 -41.10 3.39 -10.20
C TYR A 70 -41.72 4.79 -9.99
N PRO A 71 -41.23 5.61 -9.04
CA PRO A 71 -41.87 6.87 -8.68
C PRO A 71 -41.70 7.90 -9.80
N GLN A 72 -42.73 8.69 -10.07
CA GLN A 72 -42.64 9.83 -10.98
C GLN A 72 -41.62 10.84 -10.44
N ARG A 73 -40.50 11.00 -11.16
CA ARG A 73 -39.44 11.95 -10.83
C ARG A 73 -39.94 13.40 -10.88
N SER A 74 -39.70 14.18 -9.83
CA SER A 74 -39.85 15.63 -9.86
C SER A 74 -38.60 16.31 -10.45
N LEU A 75 -38.60 17.65 -10.55
CA LEU A 75 -37.45 18.41 -11.03
C LEU A 75 -36.25 18.43 -10.06
N THR A 76 -36.45 17.99 -8.81
CA THR A 76 -35.42 18.02 -7.75
C THR A 76 -34.94 16.65 -7.30
N ASP A 77 -35.53 15.57 -7.81
CA ASP A 77 -35.21 14.20 -7.41
C ASP A 77 -34.16 13.59 -8.34
N SER A 78 -33.43 12.58 -7.85
CA SER A 78 -32.43 11.90 -8.68
C SER A 78 -33.09 11.12 -9.83
N ALA A 79 -32.35 10.96 -10.93
CA ALA A 79 -32.74 10.07 -12.03
C ALA A 79 -32.39 8.60 -11.75
N ASP A 80 -31.69 8.30 -10.65
CA ASP A 80 -31.12 6.97 -10.41
C ASP A 80 -32.18 5.86 -10.37
N ILE A 81 -33.31 6.08 -9.69
CA ILE A 81 -34.39 5.08 -9.59
C ILE A 81 -35.08 4.83 -10.93
N GLU A 82 -35.25 5.87 -11.76
CA GLU A 82 -35.75 5.76 -13.13
C GLU A 82 -34.77 4.97 -14.02
N MET A 83 -33.48 5.32 -13.97
CA MET A 83 -32.43 4.61 -14.71
C MET A 83 -32.29 3.16 -14.27
N ALA A 84 -32.41 2.90 -12.97
CA ALA A 84 -32.35 1.57 -12.38
C ALA A 84 -33.54 0.70 -12.80
N ALA A 85 -34.77 1.25 -12.83
CA ALA A 85 -35.94 0.55 -13.36
C ALA A 85 -35.77 0.17 -14.85
N MET A 86 -35.20 1.07 -15.65
CA MET A 86 -34.88 0.78 -17.05
C MET A 86 -33.76 -0.26 -17.19
N ARG A 87 -32.76 -0.24 -16.30
CA ARG A 87 -31.71 -1.26 -16.22
C ARG A 87 -32.28 -2.64 -15.89
N LEU A 88 -33.17 -2.73 -14.90
CA LEU A 88 -33.84 -4.01 -14.55
C LEU A 88 -34.61 -4.56 -15.76
N SER A 89 -35.37 -3.72 -16.47
CA SER A 89 -36.08 -4.11 -17.71
C SER A 89 -35.13 -4.72 -18.76
N ALA A 90 -33.97 -4.10 -18.99
CA ALA A 90 -32.93 -4.61 -19.88
C ALA A 90 -32.25 -5.89 -19.34
N SER A 91 -32.06 -6.00 -18.02
CA SER A 91 -31.53 -7.21 -17.37
C SER A 91 -32.48 -8.40 -17.49
N VAL A 92 -33.80 -8.19 -17.40
CA VAL A 92 -34.79 -9.26 -17.67
C VAL A 92 -34.74 -9.68 -19.15
N LEU A 93 -34.69 -8.73 -20.08
CA LEU A 93 -34.58 -9.04 -21.51
C LEU A 93 -33.31 -9.83 -21.85
N THR A 94 -32.17 -9.47 -21.26
CA THR A 94 -30.89 -10.14 -21.54
C THR A 94 -30.73 -11.48 -20.83
N LYS A 95 -31.10 -11.59 -19.54
CA LYS A 95 -30.90 -12.81 -18.74
C LYS A 95 -32.04 -13.84 -18.90
N VAL A 96 -33.27 -13.39 -19.16
CA VAL A 96 -34.47 -14.24 -19.24
C VAL A 96 -35.06 -14.31 -20.66
N SER A 97 -34.52 -13.54 -21.62
CA SER A 97 -34.98 -13.52 -23.02
C SER A 97 -36.45 -13.11 -23.19
N ALA A 98 -36.97 -12.28 -22.29
CA ALA A 98 -38.37 -11.85 -22.27
C ALA A 98 -38.50 -10.35 -21.92
N ASN A 99 -39.48 -9.67 -22.50
CA ASN A 99 -39.73 -8.25 -22.20
C ASN A 99 -40.45 -8.08 -20.86
N CYS A 100 -40.01 -7.12 -20.05
CA CYS A 100 -40.67 -6.67 -18.84
C CYS A 100 -40.76 -5.14 -18.90
N ASN A 101 -41.97 -4.59 -19.07
CA ASN A 101 -42.16 -3.16 -19.34
C ASN A 101 -41.97 -2.33 -18.06
N ALA A 102 -41.24 -1.22 -18.13
CA ALA A 102 -41.07 -0.27 -17.03
C ALA A 102 -41.82 1.06 -17.31
N TYR A 103 -42.53 1.60 -16.32
CA TYR A 103 -43.22 2.90 -16.39
C TYR A 103 -43.21 3.66 -15.05
N ASP A 104 -43.34 4.98 -15.12
CA ASP A 104 -43.50 5.81 -13.92
C ASP A 104 -44.92 5.70 -13.33
N ASP A 105 -45.07 5.95 -12.03
CA ASP A 105 -46.33 5.81 -11.31
C ASP A 105 -47.29 7.00 -11.49
N ARG A 106 -47.05 7.85 -12.48
CA ARG A 106 -47.75 9.12 -12.72
C ARG A 106 -49.28 8.99 -12.71
N ILE A 107 -49.92 9.95 -12.04
CA ILE A 107 -51.38 10.07 -12.00
C ILE A 107 -51.84 11.06 -13.07
N ASP A 108 -52.65 10.61 -14.02
CA ASP A 108 -53.35 11.47 -14.97
C ASP A 108 -54.58 12.12 -14.31
N GLU A 109 -54.73 13.45 -14.45
CA GLU A 109 -55.80 14.21 -13.80
C GLU A 109 -57.22 13.83 -14.29
N ALA A 110 -57.35 13.26 -15.48
CA ALA A 110 -58.62 12.89 -16.10
C ALA A 110 -58.91 11.37 -16.03
N GLN A 111 -57.87 10.53 -15.98
CA GLN A 111 -57.99 9.07 -16.07
C GLN A 111 -57.48 8.31 -14.83
N GLY A 112 -56.78 8.97 -13.90
CA GLY A 112 -56.13 8.33 -12.76
C GLY A 112 -54.82 7.65 -13.17
N TYR A 113 -54.51 6.51 -12.55
CA TYR A 113 -53.38 5.66 -12.93
C TYR A 113 -53.86 4.24 -13.27
N THR A 114 -53.14 3.56 -14.15
CA THR A 114 -53.31 2.10 -14.36
C THR A 114 -52.48 1.34 -13.34
N GLU A 115 -53.04 0.28 -12.79
CA GLU A 115 -52.43 -0.60 -11.79
C GLU A 115 -52.65 -2.06 -12.23
N GLU A 116 -51.57 -2.78 -12.47
CA GLU A 116 -51.61 -4.14 -12.99
C GLU A 116 -51.66 -5.20 -11.86
N GLU A 117 -52.11 -6.42 -12.19
CA GLU A 117 -52.26 -7.50 -11.18
C GLU A 117 -50.91 -7.96 -10.59
N TYR A 118 -49.82 -7.87 -11.36
CA TYR A 118 -48.47 -8.26 -10.97
C TYR A 118 -47.49 -7.13 -11.35
N GLU A 119 -47.01 -6.41 -10.33
CA GLU A 119 -46.05 -5.30 -10.50
C GLU A 119 -44.78 -5.56 -9.66
N ILE A 120 -43.61 -5.14 -10.15
CA ILE A 120 -42.37 -4.96 -9.41
C ILE A 120 -42.27 -3.47 -9.09
N LEU A 121 -42.48 -3.12 -7.83
CA LEU A 121 -42.44 -1.74 -7.35
C LEU A 121 -41.03 -1.40 -6.88
N ILE A 122 -40.34 -0.52 -7.60
CA ILE A 122 -39.01 -0.03 -7.23
C ILE A 122 -39.17 1.33 -6.56
N GLY A 123 -38.62 1.50 -5.36
CA GLY A 123 -38.71 2.75 -4.62
C GLY A 123 -40.12 3.08 -4.13
N LYS A 124 -40.29 4.31 -3.62
CA LYS A 124 -41.52 4.73 -2.94
C LYS A 124 -42.63 5.15 -3.91
N THR A 125 -43.17 4.19 -4.64
CA THR A 125 -44.29 4.44 -5.59
C THR A 125 -45.60 4.78 -4.87
N ASN A 126 -46.59 5.31 -5.59
CA ASN A 126 -47.93 5.65 -5.10
C ASN A 126 -48.83 4.44 -4.77
N ARG A 127 -48.35 3.22 -5.02
CA ARG A 127 -49.07 1.98 -4.73
C ARG A 127 -49.19 1.73 -3.23
N ALA A 128 -50.31 1.14 -2.82
CA ALA A 128 -50.57 0.84 -1.42
C ALA A 128 -49.51 -0.10 -0.82
N GLU A 129 -48.97 -1.02 -1.61
CA GLU A 129 -47.95 -1.98 -1.19
C GLU A 129 -46.61 -1.30 -0.84
N SER A 130 -46.05 -0.48 -1.73
CA SER A 130 -44.79 0.23 -1.44
C SER A 130 -44.96 1.29 -0.35
N GLN A 131 -46.09 1.98 -0.30
CA GLN A 131 -46.39 2.92 0.80
C GLN A 131 -46.53 2.21 2.14
N LYS A 132 -47.14 1.01 2.19
CA LYS A 132 -47.22 0.21 3.41
C LYS A 132 -45.82 -0.10 3.95
N ILE A 133 -44.92 -0.61 3.10
CA ILE A 133 -43.55 -0.97 3.50
C ILE A 133 -42.74 0.28 3.88
N TRP A 134 -42.87 1.39 3.15
CA TRP A 134 -42.24 2.66 3.54
C TRP A 134 -42.65 3.10 4.95
N ASN A 135 -43.94 2.98 5.27
CA ASN A 135 -44.49 3.35 6.57
C ASN A 135 -44.14 2.38 7.72
N GLU A 136 -43.47 1.26 7.45
CA GLU A 136 -42.86 0.38 8.48
C GLU A 136 -41.56 0.97 9.07
N GLY A 137 -41.07 2.10 8.53
CA GLY A 137 -39.94 2.84 9.05
C GLY A 137 -38.59 2.22 8.70
N ILE A 138 -38.31 2.10 7.39
CA ILE A 138 -37.02 1.64 6.86
C ILE A 138 -35.95 2.70 7.17
N SER A 139 -34.80 2.31 7.73
CA SER A 139 -33.69 3.24 7.98
C SER A 139 -33.01 3.66 6.68
N TYR A 140 -32.31 4.80 6.67
CA TYR A 140 -31.75 5.42 5.46
C TYR A 140 -30.93 4.46 4.55
N TYR A 141 -30.13 3.54 5.12
CA TYR A 141 -29.35 2.56 4.36
C TYR A 141 -29.94 1.13 4.37
N ASP A 142 -31.11 0.92 4.98
CA ASP A 142 -31.81 -0.37 4.98
C ASP A 142 -32.63 -0.52 3.68
N TYR A 143 -32.89 -1.76 3.27
CA TYR A 143 -33.82 -2.05 2.18
C TYR A 143 -34.65 -3.32 2.41
N VAL A 144 -35.71 -3.45 1.63
CA VAL A 144 -36.65 -4.57 1.62
C VAL A 144 -36.86 -5.05 0.19
N ILE A 145 -36.73 -6.36 -0.03
CA ILE A 145 -37.17 -7.07 -1.22
C ILE A 145 -38.20 -8.11 -0.74
N ARG A 146 -39.49 -7.89 -0.98
CA ARG A 146 -40.51 -8.86 -0.56
C ARG A 146 -41.76 -8.88 -1.42
N PHE A 147 -42.50 -9.99 -1.35
CA PHE A 147 -43.88 -10.03 -1.82
C PHE A 147 -44.81 -9.28 -0.86
N GLU A 148 -45.65 -8.41 -1.41
CA GLU A 148 -46.78 -7.79 -0.72
C GLU A 148 -48.02 -8.00 -1.59
N GLY A 149 -48.94 -8.84 -1.13
CA GLY A 149 -50.06 -9.32 -1.94
C GLY A 149 -49.59 -10.08 -3.19
N LYS A 150 -49.78 -9.48 -4.37
CA LYS A 150 -49.38 -10.04 -5.67
C LYS A 150 -48.15 -9.35 -6.29
N LYS A 151 -47.61 -8.32 -5.62
CA LYS A 151 -46.52 -7.49 -6.13
C LYS A 151 -45.21 -7.82 -5.44
N ILE A 152 -44.10 -7.60 -6.15
CA ILE A 152 -42.76 -7.60 -5.56
C ILE A 152 -42.44 -6.14 -5.24
N VAL A 153 -41.96 -5.85 -4.03
CA VAL A 153 -41.53 -4.49 -3.66
C VAL A 153 -40.03 -4.52 -3.36
N ILE A 154 -39.29 -3.64 -4.02
CA ILE A 154 -37.86 -3.39 -3.90
C ILE A 154 -37.71 -1.94 -3.42
N LEU A 155 -37.50 -1.74 -2.11
CA LEU A 155 -37.60 -0.43 -1.47
C LEU A 155 -36.51 -0.22 -0.41
N GLY A 156 -35.68 0.79 -0.60
CA GLY A 156 -34.74 1.30 0.41
C GLY A 156 -35.29 2.48 1.22
N GLY A 157 -34.63 2.81 2.33
CA GLY A 157 -34.86 4.07 3.07
C GLY A 157 -34.22 5.31 2.43
N SER A 158 -33.47 5.12 1.34
CA SER A 158 -32.89 6.13 0.45
C SER A 158 -32.83 5.59 -0.98
N ASP A 159 -32.49 6.44 -1.94
CA ASP A 159 -32.28 6.03 -3.33
C ASP A 159 -31.11 5.03 -3.43
N GLU A 160 -29.98 5.32 -2.79
CA GLU A 160 -28.81 4.43 -2.70
C GLU A 160 -29.16 3.03 -2.17
N ALA A 161 -29.91 2.96 -1.06
CA ALA A 161 -30.35 1.68 -0.51
C ALA A 161 -31.30 0.92 -1.46
N THR A 162 -32.09 1.65 -2.25
CA THR A 162 -32.98 1.06 -3.27
C THR A 162 -32.19 0.53 -4.47
N LEU A 163 -31.10 1.19 -4.87
CA LEU A 163 -30.17 0.69 -5.91
C LEU A 163 -29.49 -0.60 -5.45
N ASN A 164 -28.98 -0.64 -4.22
CA ASN A 164 -28.35 -1.85 -3.65
C ASN A 164 -29.35 -3.03 -3.56
N ALA A 165 -30.61 -2.75 -3.23
CA ALA A 165 -31.68 -3.74 -3.28
C ALA A 165 -31.90 -4.29 -4.70
N LEU A 166 -31.83 -3.42 -5.71
CA LEU A 166 -31.99 -3.81 -7.10
C LEU A 166 -30.81 -4.63 -7.62
N ASP A 167 -29.57 -4.26 -7.28
CA ASP A 167 -28.36 -5.02 -7.61
C ASP A 167 -28.44 -6.44 -7.03
N HIS A 168 -28.84 -6.56 -5.76
CA HIS A 168 -29.06 -7.86 -5.12
C HIS A 168 -30.13 -8.68 -5.85
N PHE A 169 -31.26 -8.06 -6.23
CA PHE A 169 -32.32 -8.71 -7.01
C PHE A 169 -31.84 -9.18 -8.39
N GLU A 170 -31.10 -8.32 -9.11
CA GLU A 170 -30.59 -8.61 -10.45
C GLU A 170 -29.52 -9.70 -10.48
N GLN A 171 -28.69 -9.79 -9.45
CA GLN A 171 -27.65 -10.82 -9.31
C GLN A 171 -28.25 -12.17 -8.90
N ASN A 172 -29.17 -12.19 -7.93
CA ASN A 172 -29.58 -13.42 -7.26
C ASN A 172 -30.94 -13.97 -7.70
N MET A 173 -31.84 -13.17 -8.28
CA MET A 173 -33.22 -13.58 -8.61
C MET A 173 -33.53 -13.65 -10.11
N LEU A 174 -32.65 -13.12 -10.97
CA LEU A 174 -32.79 -13.19 -12.43
C LEU A 174 -32.03 -14.36 -13.09
N ALA A 175 -31.46 -15.28 -12.31
CA ALA A 175 -30.87 -16.50 -12.85
C ALA A 175 -31.96 -17.37 -13.53
N PRO A 176 -31.66 -18.08 -14.64
CA PRO A 176 -32.63 -18.88 -15.39
C PRO A 176 -33.42 -19.88 -14.53
N GLU A 177 -32.80 -20.43 -13.51
CA GLU A 177 -33.36 -21.40 -12.56
C GLU A 177 -34.17 -20.77 -11.40
N LEU A 178 -34.02 -19.46 -11.17
CA LEU A 178 -34.67 -18.74 -10.05
C LEU A 178 -35.76 -17.75 -10.49
N ASN A 179 -35.86 -17.41 -11.78
CA ASN A 179 -36.83 -16.44 -12.32
C ASN A 179 -38.33 -16.87 -12.23
N THR A 180 -38.60 -18.11 -11.80
CA THR A 180 -39.95 -18.61 -11.51
C THR A 180 -40.42 -18.11 -10.15
N ILE A 181 -41.73 -17.98 -9.94
CA ILE A 181 -42.25 -17.50 -8.65
C ILE A 181 -41.92 -18.44 -7.48
N GLN A 182 -41.70 -19.73 -7.73
CA GLN A 182 -41.23 -20.67 -6.70
C GLN A 182 -39.74 -20.45 -6.39
N GLY A 183 -38.90 -20.18 -7.40
CA GLY A 183 -37.51 -19.76 -7.24
C GLY A 183 -37.40 -18.46 -6.45
N MET A 184 -38.10 -17.42 -6.91
CA MET A 184 -38.18 -16.11 -6.25
C MET A 184 -38.68 -16.24 -4.80
N LYS A 185 -39.74 -17.02 -4.51
CA LYS A 185 -40.19 -17.25 -3.12
C LYS A 185 -39.21 -18.06 -2.28
N SER A 186 -38.40 -18.94 -2.87
CA SER A 186 -37.39 -19.69 -2.11
C SER A 186 -36.21 -18.81 -1.67
N MET A 187 -35.92 -17.75 -2.42
CA MET A 187 -34.95 -16.70 -2.07
C MET A 187 -35.59 -15.61 -1.18
N ILE A 188 -36.82 -15.20 -1.47
CA ILE A 188 -37.63 -14.25 -0.70
C ILE A 188 -38.33 -15.01 0.44
N THR A 189 -37.55 -15.49 1.41
CA THR A 189 -38.12 -15.97 2.68
C THR A 189 -38.73 -14.79 3.45
N LEU A 190 -40.01 -14.91 3.80
CA LEU A 190 -40.78 -13.87 4.50
C LEU A 190 -40.06 -13.32 5.74
N ASP A 191 -40.14 -11.99 5.92
CA ASP A 191 -39.63 -11.22 7.06
C ASP A 191 -38.10 -11.14 7.24
N HIS A 192 -37.33 -11.24 6.15
CA HIS A 192 -36.08 -10.47 6.10
C HIS A 192 -36.38 -8.96 6.02
N LYS A 193 -36.52 -8.32 7.19
CA LYS A 193 -35.90 -6.99 7.33
C LYS A 193 -34.41 -7.21 7.10
N TYR A 194 -33.87 -6.71 5.99
CA TYR A 194 -32.46 -6.37 5.94
C TYR A 194 -32.26 -5.14 6.84
N THR A 195 -32.27 -5.38 8.16
CA THR A 195 -31.52 -4.51 9.07
C THR A 195 -30.12 -4.47 8.53
N SER A 196 -29.68 -3.30 8.07
CA SER A 196 -28.37 -3.20 7.44
C SER A 196 -27.30 -3.74 8.37
N ALA A 197 -26.54 -4.68 7.82
CA ALA A 197 -25.39 -5.30 8.47
C ALA A 197 -24.31 -4.27 8.84
N TRP A 198 -24.40 -3.02 8.36
CA TRP A 198 -23.54 -1.87 8.66
C TRP A 198 -23.46 -1.46 10.15
N ARG A 199 -24.23 -2.10 11.06
CA ARG A 199 -24.05 -1.97 12.52
C ARG A 199 -23.78 -3.28 13.26
N THR A 200 -23.68 -4.41 12.57
CA THR A 200 -23.49 -5.75 13.20
C THR A 200 -22.45 -6.63 12.53
N ASN A 201 -22.11 -6.39 11.27
CA ASN A 201 -21.13 -7.15 10.52
C ASN A 201 -19.97 -6.26 10.09
N MET A 202 -18.79 -6.87 10.04
CA MET A 202 -17.55 -6.28 9.58
C MET A 202 -17.57 -6.12 8.05
N ARG A 203 -17.19 -4.94 7.54
CA ARG A 203 -16.83 -4.76 6.12
C ARG A 203 -15.41 -5.26 5.92
N ALA A 204 -15.15 -5.90 4.78
CA ALA A 204 -13.79 -6.09 4.32
C ALA A 204 -13.76 -6.15 2.78
N TRP A 205 -12.69 -5.65 2.18
CA TRP A 205 -12.47 -5.65 0.72
C TRP A 205 -10.99 -5.85 0.41
N ILE A 206 -10.69 -6.33 -0.79
CA ILE A 206 -9.32 -6.47 -1.30
C ILE A 206 -8.96 -5.29 -2.23
N THR A 207 -7.71 -4.86 -2.20
CA THR A 207 -7.18 -3.73 -2.99
C THR A 207 -5.70 -3.98 -3.34
N ASN A 208 -5.10 -3.10 -4.14
CA ASN A 208 -3.72 -3.25 -4.59
C ASN A 208 -2.73 -3.21 -3.41
N GLY A 209 -1.68 -4.04 -3.47
CA GLY A 209 -0.65 -4.13 -2.43
C GLY A 209 0.01 -2.80 -2.07
N ILE A 210 0.08 -1.82 -2.97
CA ILE A 210 0.71 -0.50 -2.73
C ILE A 210 -0.27 0.64 -2.39
N ASP A 211 -1.55 0.37 -2.13
CA ASP A 211 -2.49 1.41 -1.69
C ASP A 211 -2.20 1.86 -0.25
N LYS A 212 -1.97 3.16 0.00
CA LYS A 212 -1.75 3.66 1.36
C LYS A 212 -3.06 3.71 2.16
N ILE A 213 -3.22 2.81 3.12
CA ILE A 213 -4.40 2.73 4.00
C ILE A 213 -4.19 3.49 5.30
N SER A 214 -5.25 4.12 5.81
CA SER A 214 -5.27 4.81 7.09
C SER A 214 -6.36 4.26 8.01
N THR A 215 -6.30 4.59 9.30
CA THR A 215 -7.36 4.23 10.27
C THR A 215 -8.74 4.76 9.92
N ASP A 216 -8.79 5.82 9.11
CA ASP A 216 -10.00 6.59 8.81
C ASP A 216 -10.63 6.12 7.48
N THR A 217 -10.06 5.10 6.83
CA THR A 217 -10.56 4.51 5.59
C THR A 217 -11.89 3.80 5.80
N ASN A 218 -12.99 4.43 5.39
CA ASN A 218 -14.36 3.93 5.63
C ASN A 218 -15.03 3.28 4.39
N GLY A 219 -14.29 3.11 3.29
CA GLY A 219 -14.78 2.40 2.11
C GLY A 219 -13.71 2.20 1.03
N GLY A 220 -14.04 1.32 0.09
CA GLY A 220 -13.28 1.00 -1.12
C GLY A 220 -14.21 0.29 -2.12
N LYS A 221 -13.69 -0.13 -3.27
CA LYS A 221 -14.42 -1.06 -4.15
C LYS A 221 -14.57 -2.38 -3.39
N GLU A 222 -15.79 -2.90 -3.21
CA GLU A 222 -16.02 -4.22 -2.57
C GLU A 222 -15.64 -5.37 -3.53
N LEU A 223 -14.37 -5.40 -3.92
CA LEU A 223 -13.78 -6.51 -4.64
C LEU A 223 -13.66 -7.69 -3.67
N MET A 224 -14.11 -8.85 -4.17
CA MET A 224 -13.96 -10.15 -3.51
C MET A 224 -13.01 -11.07 -4.30
N HIS A 225 -12.43 -10.53 -5.38
CA HIS A 225 -11.48 -11.17 -6.28
C HIS A 225 -10.37 -10.16 -6.63
N TYR A 226 -9.13 -10.62 -6.77
CA TYR A 226 -8.00 -9.82 -7.25
C TYR A 226 -7.07 -10.68 -8.12
N ASP A 227 -6.57 -10.12 -9.22
CA ASP A 227 -5.61 -10.79 -10.10
C ASP A 227 -4.20 -10.22 -9.87
N VAL A 228 -3.29 -11.04 -9.34
CA VAL A 228 -1.88 -10.69 -9.14
C VAL A 228 -1.07 -11.24 -10.31
N TYR A 229 -0.24 -10.42 -10.94
CA TYR A 229 0.63 -10.85 -12.04
C TYR A 229 2.08 -10.84 -11.61
N THR A 230 2.81 -11.92 -11.87
CA THR A 230 4.19 -12.04 -11.43
C THR A 230 5.06 -12.89 -12.35
N ALA A 231 6.34 -12.56 -12.46
CA ALA A 231 7.37 -13.44 -12.99
C ALA A 231 7.77 -14.49 -11.95
N LYS A 232 8.65 -15.41 -12.32
CA LYS A 232 9.32 -16.31 -11.35
C LYS A 232 10.47 -15.55 -10.68
N ASN A 233 10.74 -15.81 -9.39
CA ASN A 233 11.75 -15.13 -8.57
C ASN A 233 11.41 -13.66 -8.18
N GLU A 234 10.12 -13.38 -8.04
CA GLU A 234 9.56 -12.05 -7.79
C GLU A 234 8.59 -12.10 -6.60
N ALA A 235 8.36 -10.94 -5.97
CA ALA A 235 7.26 -10.77 -5.01
C ALA A 235 6.23 -9.76 -5.53
N GLU A 236 4.95 -10.09 -5.36
CA GLU A 236 3.84 -9.14 -5.55
C GLU A 236 2.81 -9.25 -4.43
N SER A 237 1.97 -8.23 -4.25
CA SER A 237 1.12 -8.14 -3.05
C SER A 237 -0.27 -7.55 -3.26
N VAL A 238 -1.15 -7.87 -2.32
CA VAL A 238 -2.52 -7.36 -2.18
C VAL A 238 -2.76 -6.93 -0.74
N GLN A 239 -3.64 -5.97 -0.53
CA GLN A 239 -4.11 -5.59 0.80
C GLN A 239 -5.57 -5.97 1.02
N ILE A 240 -5.88 -6.47 2.21
CA ILE A 240 -7.23 -6.61 2.72
C ILE A 240 -7.46 -5.50 3.74
N VAL A 241 -8.45 -4.64 3.48
CA VAL A 241 -8.88 -3.60 4.41
C VAL A 241 -10.14 -4.05 5.12
N ILE A 242 -10.22 -3.80 6.42
CA ILE A 242 -11.23 -4.33 7.32
C ILE A 242 -11.79 -3.20 8.18
N ASN A 243 -13.10 -2.99 8.21
CA ASN A 243 -13.74 -1.99 9.06
C ASN A 243 -14.89 -2.64 9.84
N SER A 244 -14.87 -2.52 11.17
CA SER A 244 -15.83 -3.19 12.07
C SER A 244 -16.63 -2.19 12.92
N PRO A 245 -17.96 -2.36 13.04
CA PRO A 245 -18.80 -1.53 13.90
C PRO A 245 -18.61 -1.83 15.41
N GLU A 246 -17.71 -2.75 15.75
CA GLU A 246 -17.40 -3.23 17.10
C GLU A 246 -15.90 -3.50 17.24
N ASP A 247 -15.36 -3.44 18.46
CA ASP A 247 -14.02 -3.96 18.74
C ASP A 247 -13.95 -5.46 18.43
N ARG A 248 -12.90 -5.89 17.71
CA ARG A 248 -12.63 -7.32 17.43
C ARG A 248 -11.17 -7.60 17.75
N ASP A 249 -10.93 -8.67 18.51
CA ASP A 249 -9.60 -9.14 18.90
C ASP A 249 -9.39 -10.58 18.42
N GLY A 250 -8.17 -10.91 17.99
CA GLY A 250 -7.84 -12.27 17.56
C GLY A 250 -8.38 -12.64 16.18
N LEU A 251 -8.47 -11.66 15.27
CA LEU A 251 -8.74 -11.91 13.86
C LEU A 251 -7.51 -12.54 13.19
N ASP A 252 -7.77 -13.48 12.30
CA ASP A 252 -6.76 -14.24 11.57
C ASP A 252 -7.14 -14.40 10.09
N LEU A 253 -6.15 -14.74 9.25
CA LEU A 253 -6.36 -15.01 7.84
C LEU A 253 -5.99 -16.46 7.53
N GLU A 254 -7.00 -17.30 7.37
CA GLU A 254 -6.83 -18.65 6.84
C GLU A 254 -6.58 -18.56 5.33
N ILE A 255 -5.44 -19.07 4.88
CA ILE A 255 -5.04 -19.07 3.46
C ILE A 255 -5.00 -20.51 2.97
N THR A 256 -5.65 -20.79 1.85
CA THR A 256 -5.53 -22.07 1.14
C THR A 256 -5.40 -21.83 -0.36
N GLY A 257 -4.39 -22.41 -1.01
CA GLY A 257 -4.20 -22.28 -2.46
C GLY A 257 -3.14 -23.25 -3.00
N ASP A 258 -2.67 -22.98 -4.21
CA ASP A 258 -1.67 -23.81 -4.90
C ASP A 258 -0.23 -23.30 -4.71
N TYR A 259 0.46 -23.89 -3.73
CA TYR A 259 1.81 -23.48 -3.30
C TYR A 259 2.96 -24.06 -4.17
N ASP A 260 2.74 -24.38 -5.45
CA ASP A 260 3.76 -25.00 -6.33
C ASP A 260 4.86 -24.00 -6.73
N GLY A 261 5.82 -23.80 -5.83
CA GLY A 261 6.89 -22.81 -5.92
C GLY A 261 6.49 -21.39 -5.51
N ILE A 262 5.34 -21.23 -4.83
CA ILE A 262 4.83 -19.94 -4.38
C ILE A 262 4.70 -19.93 -2.85
N ARG A 263 5.47 -19.05 -2.20
CA ARG A 263 5.39 -18.78 -0.76
C ARG A 263 4.41 -17.64 -0.52
N VAL A 264 3.42 -17.86 0.35
CA VAL A 264 2.51 -16.79 0.79
C VAL A 264 2.92 -16.28 2.16
N GLU A 265 3.13 -14.97 2.26
CA GLU A 265 3.42 -14.26 3.50
C GLU A 265 2.23 -13.36 3.83
N ALA A 266 1.80 -13.35 5.10
CA ALA A 266 0.66 -12.55 5.52
C ALA A 266 0.97 -11.80 6.82
N PHE A 267 0.67 -10.51 6.78
CA PHE A 267 0.99 -9.55 7.83
C PHE A 267 -0.30 -8.83 8.23
N TYR A 268 -0.45 -8.52 9.52
CA TYR A 268 -1.32 -7.43 9.91
C TYR A 268 -0.47 -6.16 9.97
N GLU A 269 -1.07 -5.02 9.65
CA GLU A 269 -0.35 -3.75 9.65
C GLU A 269 -0.57 -3.00 10.96
N HIS A 270 0.49 -2.43 11.52
CA HIS A 270 0.40 -1.53 12.68
C HIS A 270 0.47 -0.09 12.20
N SER A 271 -0.46 0.74 12.66
CA SER A 271 -0.55 2.14 12.28
C SER A 271 0.23 3.06 13.20
N THR A 272 0.81 4.09 12.60
CA THR A 272 1.64 5.11 13.26
C THR A 272 1.26 6.50 12.78
N PRO A 273 1.45 7.56 13.60
CA PRO A 273 1.08 8.92 13.23
C PRO A 273 1.91 9.43 12.05
N ALA A 274 1.22 10.03 11.08
CA ALA A 274 1.78 10.71 9.91
C ALA A 274 1.89 12.22 10.16
N LYS A 275 2.52 12.93 9.22
CA LYS A 275 2.82 14.37 9.29
C LYS A 275 1.60 15.29 9.39
N ASP A 276 0.47 14.89 8.85
CA ASP A 276 -0.81 15.62 8.93
C ASP A 276 -1.65 15.23 10.17
N GLY A 277 -1.22 14.21 10.93
CA GLY A 277 -1.92 13.68 12.09
C GLY A 277 -2.85 12.50 11.78
N THR A 278 -2.97 12.06 10.53
CA THR A 278 -3.61 10.76 10.21
C THR A 278 -2.77 9.61 10.76
N MET A 279 -3.39 8.46 11.02
CA MET A 279 -2.66 7.24 11.38
C MET A 279 -2.55 6.36 10.15
N LEU A 280 -1.35 6.27 9.58
CA LEU A 280 -1.06 5.45 8.40
C LEU A 280 -0.54 4.08 8.82
N TYR A 281 -0.94 3.05 8.09
CA TYR A 281 -0.34 1.72 8.20
C TYR A 281 1.07 1.72 7.56
N ASP A 282 2.05 1.21 8.32
CA ASP A 282 3.44 1.11 7.83
C ASP A 282 4.22 -0.08 8.41
N ALA A 283 4.02 -0.55 9.66
CA ALA A 283 4.78 -1.70 10.16
C ALA A 283 4.08 -3.03 9.82
N LEU A 284 4.76 -3.92 9.09
CA LEU A 284 4.25 -5.23 8.69
C LEU A 284 4.55 -6.28 9.76
N VAL A 285 3.54 -6.68 10.52
CA VAL A 285 3.69 -7.66 11.61
C VAL A 285 3.23 -9.05 11.15
N PRO A 286 4.11 -10.07 11.15
CA PRO A 286 3.73 -11.42 10.71
C PRO A 286 2.54 -11.99 11.51
N LEU A 287 1.54 -12.55 10.83
CA LEU A 287 0.39 -13.21 11.47
C LEU A 287 0.77 -14.44 12.32
N SER A 288 1.98 -14.97 12.14
CA SER A 288 2.56 -16.00 12.99
C SER A 288 3.03 -15.48 14.36
N ALA A 289 3.35 -14.18 14.46
CA ALA A 289 3.79 -13.54 15.70
C ALA A 289 2.60 -13.05 16.53
N LYS A 290 1.63 -12.39 15.89
CA LYS A 290 0.47 -11.79 16.58
C LYS A 290 -0.74 -11.69 15.65
N LYS A 291 -1.93 -11.89 16.21
CA LYS A 291 -3.23 -11.81 15.51
C LYS A 291 -3.75 -10.38 15.49
N LEU A 292 -4.59 -10.06 14.50
CA LEU A 292 -5.11 -8.72 14.31
C LEU A 292 -6.13 -8.37 15.40
N SER A 293 -6.04 -7.14 15.88
CA SER A 293 -7.03 -6.48 16.73
C SER A 293 -7.43 -5.17 16.05
N ILE A 294 -8.73 -4.98 15.84
CA ILE A 294 -9.31 -3.74 15.30
C ILE A 294 -10.25 -3.11 16.32
N LYS A 295 -10.27 -1.77 16.30
CA LYS A 295 -11.20 -0.99 17.12
C LYS A 295 -12.44 -0.65 16.34
N LYS A 296 -13.54 -0.48 17.07
CA LYS A 296 -14.80 0.01 16.52
C LYS A 296 -14.56 1.26 15.66
N ASP A 297 -15.12 1.25 14.45
CA ASP A 297 -15.09 2.35 13.47
C ASP A 297 -13.66 2.80 13.08
N VAL A 298 -12.66 1.93 13.30
CA VAL A 298 -11.26 2.09 12.88
C VAL A 298 -10.95 1.02 11.84
N ALA A 299 -10.50 1.41 10.66
CA ALA A 299 -10.03 0.48 9.65
C ALA A 299 -8.73 -0.19 10.09
N GLY A 300 -8.64 -1.52 9.95
CA GLY A 300 -7.40 -2.29 9.97
C GLY A 300 -6.99 -2.71 8.56
N ALA A 301 -5.70 -2.94 8.35
CA ALA A 301 -5.14 -3.41 7.08
C ALA A 301 -4.32 -4.69 7.28
N MET A 302 -4.28 -5.52 6.25
CA MET A 302 -3.51 -6.75 6.18
C MET A 302 -2.86 -6.89 4.80
N LEU A 303 -1.54 -6.93 4.74
CA LEU A 303 -0.79 -7.19 3.51
C LEU A 303 -0.59 -8.70 3.32
N VAL A 304 -0.89 -9.19 2.12
CA VAL A 304 -0.58 -10.56 1.68
C VAL A 304 0.38 -10.48 0.50
N ARG A 305 1.57 -11.07 0.64
CA ARG A 305 2.60 -11.13 -0.41
C ARG A 305 2.69 -12.55 -0.97
N PHE A 306 2.73 -12.66 -2.29
CA PHE A 306 2.97 -13.88 -3.04
C PHE A 306 4.39 -13.82 -3.59
N VAL A 307 5.27 -14.66 -3.07
CA VAL A 307 6.70 -14.70 -3.42
C VAL A 307 6.95 -15.97 -4.23
N THR A 308 7.28 -15.81 -5.51
CA THR A 308 7.55 -16.93 -6.42
C THR A 308 9.01 -17.34 -6.38
N ASP A 309 9.30 -18.64 -6.45
CA ASP A 309 10.64 -19.15 -6.70
C ASP A 309 10.89 -19.40 -8.20
N LYS A 310 12.13 -19.68 -8.60
CA LYS A 310 12.49 -19.95 -10.01
C LYS A 310 11.89 -21.23 -10.58
N SER A 311 11.46 -22.15 -9.72
CA SER A 311 10.80 -23.41 -10.09
C SER A 311 9.28 -23.29 -10.21
N ALA A 312 8.67 -22.19 -9.73
CA ALA A 312 7.24 -21.97 -9.76
C ALA A 312 6.63 -22.35 -11.12
N ALA A 313 5.51 -23.05 -11.08
CA ALA A 313 4.78 -23.33 -12.31
C ALA A 313 4.29 -22.01 -12.94
N SER A 314 4.12 -22.00 -14.26
CA SER A 314 3.60 -20.84 -14.99
C SER A 314 2.14 -21.05 -15.33
N GLY A 315 1.34 -19.99 -15.20
CA GLY A 315 -0.11 -20.02 -15.36
C GLY A 315 -0.82 -19.45 -14.14
N ASP A 316 -2.11 -19.74 -14.04
CA ASP A 316 -3.00 -19.18 -13.01
C ASP A 316 -3.02 -20.09 -11.77
N HIS A 317 -2.63 -19.55 -10.62
CA HIS A 317 -2.66 -20.23 -9.32
C HIS A 317 -3.73 -19.61 -8.42
N GLU A 318 -4.70 -20.42 -7.99
CA GLU A 318 -5.86 -19.96 -7.22
C GLU A 318 -5.62 -20.02 -5.71
N TYR A 319 -5.98 -18.93 -5.02
CA TYR A 319 -5.90 -18.77 -3.57
C TYR A 319 -7.23 -18.30 -2.98
N GLU A 320 -7.61 -18.89 -1.85
CA GLU A 320 -8.73 -18.48 -1.02
C GLU A 320 -8.18 -17.88 0.28
N LEU A 321 -8.59 -16.64 0.58
CA LEU A 321 -8.22 -15.88 1.78
C LEU A 321 -9.47 -15.70 2.65
N LYS A 322 -9.49 -16.31 3.84
CA LYS A 322 -10.65 -16.31 4.75
C LYS A 322 -10.32 -15.54 6.03
N LEU A 323 -11.02 -14.42 6.23
CA LEU A 323 -10.94 -13.64 7.47
C LEU A 323 -11.82 -14.28 8.54
N VAL A 324 -11.18 -14.79 9.60
CA VAL A 324 -11.83 -15.53 10.69
C VAL A 324 -11.49 -14.94 12.07
N ASP A 325 -12.24 -15.29 13.11
CA ASP A 325 -11.82 -15.10 14.50
C ASP A 325 -11.30 -16.40 15.14
N GLY A 326 -10.80 -16.30 16.38
CA GLY A 326 -10.34 -17.45 17.17
C GLY A 326 -11.41 -18.49 17.54
N ALA A 327 -12.68 -18.30 17.16
CA ALA A 327 -13.74 -19.32 17.23
C ALA A 327 -14.04 -19.97 15.87
N GLY A 328 -13.37 -19.54 14.79
CA GLY A 328 -13.59 -20.01 13.42
C GLY A 328 -14.80 -19.40 12.74
N VAL A 329 -15.31 -18.26 13.23
CA VAL A 329 -16.41 -17.54 12.54
C VAL A 329 -15.83 -16.85 11.31
N LEU A 330 -16.35 -17.19 10.13
CA LEU A 330 -15.98 -16.55 8.87
C LEU A 330 -16.69 -15.19 8.73
N TYR A 331 -15.92 -14.14 8.46
CA TYR A 331 -16.42 -12.78 8.25
C TYR A 331 -16.33 -12.31 6.80
N ALA A 332 -15.24 -12.65 6.12
CA ALA A 332 -15.04 -12.34 4.71
C ALA A 332 -14.23 -13.44 4.03
N LYS A 333 -14.46 -13.63 2.73
CA LYS A 333 -13.69 -14.52 1.87
C LYS A 333 -13.30 -13.76 0.60
N PHE A 334 -12.04 -13.82 0.24
CA PHE A 334 -11.51 -13.31 -1.01
C PHE A 334 -10.95 -14.46 -1.84
N THR A 335 -10.98 -14.32 -3.15
CA THR A 335 -10.23 -15.14 -4.10
C THR A 335 -9.07 -14.30 -4.65
N VAL A 336 -7.91 -14.90 -4.86
CA VAL A 336 -6.79 -14.27 -5.57
C VAL A 336 -6.26 -15.25 -6.60
N THR A 337 -6.22 -14.83 -7.86
CA THR A 337 -5.51 -15.54 -8.92
C THR A 337 -4.12 -14.96 -9.02
N VAL A 338 -3.08 -15.78 -8.82
CA VAL A 338 -1.69 -15.40 -9.08
C VAL A 338 -1.29 -15.93 -10.45
N HIS A 339 -1.22 -15.05 -11.43
CA HIS A 339 -0.74 -15.35 -12.78
C HIS A 339 0.79 -15.31 -12.81
N VAL A 340 1.43 -16.48 -12.94
CA VAL A 340 2.88 -16.60 -13.06
C VAL A 340 3.28 -16.67 -14.53
N TRP A 341 3.95 -15.63 -15.04
CA TRP A 341 4.52 -15.63 -16.40
C TRP A 341 5.60 -16.71 -16.57
N ASN A 342 5.78 -17.20 -17.80
CA ASN A 342 6.79 -18.23 -18.09
C ASN A 342 8.17 -17.61 -18.42
N PHE A 343 8.67 -16.80 -17.49
CA PHE A 343 10.07 -16.32 -17.43
C PHE A 343 10.45 -16.04 -15.97
N ALA A 344 11.74 -15.86 -15.69
CA ALA A 344 12.24 -15.62 -14.33
C ALA A 344 13.12 -14.36 -14.26
N LEU A 345 12.94 -13.55 -13.22
CA LEU A 345 13.84 -12.46 -12.87
C LEU A 345 15.22 -13.00 -12.40
N PRO A 346 16.30 -12.22 -12.55
CA PRO A 346 17.65 -12.67 -12.19
C PRO A 346 17.81 -12.92 -10.67
N ASP A 347 18.82 -13.72 -10.28
CA ASP A 347 19.15 -13.91 -8.85
C ASP A 347 19.86 -12.68 -8.24
N THR A 348 20.58 -11.95 -9.10
CA THR A 348 21.22 -10.68 -8.79
C THR A 348 20.35 -9.56 -9.34
N PRO A 349 19.79 -8.69 -8.48
CA PRO A 349 19.06 -7.50 -8.92
C PRO A 349 19.89 -6.65 -9.88
N THR A 350 19.27 -6.14 -10.94
CA THR A 350 19.90 -5.26 -11.93
C THR A 350 20.19 -3.88 -11.35
N THR A 351 19.31 -3.36 -10.50
CA THR A 351 19.55 -2.19 -9.67
C THR A 351 20.41 -2.59 -8.46
N LYS A 352 21.61 -2.03 -8.37
CA LYS A 352 22.45 -2.20 -7.19
C LYS A 352 21.89 -1.40 -6.02
N THR A 353 21.71 -2.03 -4.88
CA THR A 353 21.18 -1.38 -3.68
C THR A 353 22.24 -1.26 -2.61
N GLU A 354 22.17 -0.19 -1.83
CA GLU A 354 23.13 0.05 -0.74
C GLU A 354 22.44 0.78 0.41
N CYS A 355 22.39 0.19 1.61
CA CYS A 355 21.73 0.84 2.73
C CYS A 355 22.30 0.57 4.13
N GLY A 356 22.08 1.50 5.07
CA GLY A 356 22.62 1.37 6.42
C GLY A 356 21.85 0.38 7.31
N ILE A 357 22.58 -0.52 7.99
CA ILE A 357 22.12 -1.16 9.22
C ILE A 357 23.07 -0.77 10.35
N LEU A 358 22.58 -0.07 11.36
CA LEU A 358 23.37 0.35 12.51
C LEU A 358 23.20 -0.64 13.67
N LYS A 359 24.21 -1.52 13.86
CA LYS A 359 24.23 -2.54 14.93
C LYS A 359 23.97 -1.95 16.32
N LYS A 360 24.44 -0.72 16.60
CA LYS A 360 24.20 -0.04 17.89
C LYS A 360 22.73 0.09 18.27
N TYR A 361 21.80 0.15 17.30
CA TYR A 361 20.37 0.22 17.59
C TYR A 361 19.74 -1.17 17.77
N ILE A 362 20.30 -2.20 17.13
CA ILE A 362 19.99 -3.60 17.45
C ILE A 362 20.42 -3.90 18.90
N GLU A 363 21.63 -3.49 19.31
CA GLU A 363 22.12 -3.56 20.69
C GLU A 363 21.21 -2.79 21.68
N LYS A 364 20.79 -1.57 21.30
CA LYS A 364 19.90 -0.72 22.11
C LYS A 364 18.53 -1.36 22.38
N MET A 365 17.91 -1.95 21.35
CA MET A 365 16.55 -2.49 21.45
C MET A 365 16.50 -3.96 21.92
N HIS A 366 17.50 -4.78 21.56
CA HIS A 366 17.49 -6.23 21.79
C HIS A 366 18.50 -6.75 22.82
N GLY A 367 19.39 -5.89 23.33
CA GLY A 367 20.47 -6.28 24.23
C GLY A 367 21.77 -6.62 23.46
N ALA A 368 22.90 -6.31 24.08
CA ALA A 368 24.22 -6.50 23.47
C ALA A 368 24.55 -7.98 23.21
N GLU A 369 23.98 -8.89 24.00
CA GLU A 369 24.17 -10.34 23.89
C GLU A 369 23.53 -10.96 22.64
N LYS A 370 22.51 -10.32 22.06
CA LYS A 370 21.84 -10.81 20.84
C LYS A 370 22.35 -10.14 19.56
N ALA A 371 23.05 -9.01 19.66
CA ALA A 371 23.18 -8.10 18.53
C ALA A 371 24.04 -8.61 17.36
N ASP A 372 25.05 -9.46 17.59
CA ASP A 372 25.79 -10.09 16.49
C ASP A 372 24.94 -11.10 15.71
N GLU A 373 24.16 -11.92 16.41
CA GLU A 373 23.22 -12.87 15.78
C GLU A 373 22.09 -12.13 15.04
N LEU A 374 21.54 -11.09 15.67
CA LEU A 374 20.48 -10.28 15.06
C LEU A 374 21.01 -9.45 13.89
N TYR A 375 22.25 -8.95 13.90
CA TYR A 375 22.81 -8.25 12.73
C TYR A 375 22.82 -9.15 11.49
N VAL A 376 23.23 -10.42 11.64
CA VAL A 376 23.15 -11.44 10.58
C VAL A 376 21.72 -11.59 10.07
N LYS A 377 20.72 -11.71 10.95
CA LYS A 377 19.30 -11.84 10.55
C LYS A 377 18.77 -10.58 9.87
N TYR A 378 19.13 -9.39 10.33
CA TYR A 378 18.72 -8.12 9.71
C TYR A 378 19.33 -7.96 8.32
N TYR A 379 20.60 -8.35 8.14
CA TYR A 379 21.27 -8.35 6.85
C TYR A 379 20.62 -9.35 5.87
N GLU A 380 20.44 -10.61 6.31
CA GLU A 380 19.81 -11.65 5.49
C GLU A 380 18.34 -11.31 5.17
N PHE A 381 17.62 -10.64 6.07
CA PHE A 381 16.26 -10.14 5.84
C PHE A 381 16.21 -9.06 4.73
N LEU A 382 17.17 -8.12 4.68
CA LEU A 382 17.20 -7.14 3.59
C LEU A 382 17.47 -7.79 2.22
N LEU A 383 18.29 -8.86 2.16
CA LEU A 383 18.51 -9.63 0.92
C LEU A 383 17.24 -10.33 0.43
N ASP A 384 16.34 -10.74 1.34
CA ASP A 384 15.03 -11.29 0.98
C ASP A 384 14.07 -10.22 0.40
N TYR A 385 14.38 -8.93 0.58
CA TYR A 385 13.73 -7.76 -0.03
C TYR A 385 14.61 -7.09 -1.10
N LYS A 386 15.53 -7.85 -1.72
CA LYS A 386 16.44 -7.40 -2.81
C LYS A 386 17.36 -6.21 -2.44
N MET A 387 17.54 -5.89 -1.16
CA MET A 387 18.37 -4.79 -0.67
C MET A 387 19.71 -5.26 -0.06
N SER A 388 20.84 -4.77 -0.55
CA SER A 388 22.15 -4.96 0.10
C SER A 388 22.41 -3.89 1.15
N ALA A 389 23.02 -4.26 2.28
CA ALA A 389 23.46 -3.32 3.29
C ALA A 389 24.93 -2.90 3.12
N TYR A 390 25.31 -1.72 3.66
CA TYR A 390 26.69 -1.19 3.65
C TYR A 390 27.70 -2.25 4.10
N ASP A 391 27.59 -2.70 5.35
CA ASP A 391 28.58 -3.56 5.97
C ASP A 391 28.16 -5.03 5.91
N LEU A 392 29.11 -5.89 5.55
CA LEU A 392 28.93 -7.34 5.65
C LEU A 392 28.76 -7.75 7.13
N PRO A 393 28.04 -8.84 7.45
CA PRO A 393 27.92 -9.33 8.82
C PRO A 393 29.22 -9.77 9.49
N TYR A 394 30.31 -9.88 8.73
CA TYR A 394 31.66 -10.17 9.20
C TYR A 394 32.67 -9.28 8.46
N ASP A 395 33.81 -8.99 9.10
CA ASP A 395 34.91 -8.23 8.48
C ASP A 395 35.35 -8.89 7.15
N VAL A 396 35.72 -8.08 6.15
CA VAL A 396 36.13 -8.56 4.80
C VAL A 396 37.24 -9.63 4.89
N LEU A 397 38.15 -9.53 5.87
CA LEU A 397 39.24 -10.49 6.06
C LEU A 397 38.81 -11.80 6.73
N ASP A 398 37.64 -11.88 7.35
CA ASP A 398 37.09 -13.09 7.95
C ASP A 398 36.55 -14.04 6.87
N ASP A 399 36.92 -15.32 6.91
CA ASP A 399 36.46 -16.33 5.94
C ASP A 399 34.93 -16.50 5.94
N ARG A 400 34.23 -16.07 7.00
CA ARG A 400 32.76 -16.07 7.07
C ARG A 400 32.12 -14.98 6.20
N ALA A 401 32.85 -13.94 5.81
CA ALA A 401 32.36 -12.91 4.88
C ALA A 401 32.20 -13.46 3.45
N ASP A 402 33.00 -14.46 3.08
CA ASP A 402 33.07 -15.06 1.74
C ASP A 402 31.71 -15.57 1.27
N LYS A 403 30.86 -16.09 2.17
CA LYS A 403 29.51 -16.56 1.81
C LYS A 403 28.61 -15.42 1.33
N TYR A 404 28.76 -14.22 1.88
CA TYR A 404 27.96 -13.04 1.52
C TYR A 404 28.51 -12.36 0.28
N MET A 405 29.83 -12.19 0.18
CA MET A 405 30.46 -11.65 -1.04
C MET A 405 30.12 -12.53 -2.26
N SER A 406 29.96 -13.84 -2.06
CA SER A 406 29.55 -14.82 -3.09
C SER A 406 28.02 -14.96 -3.27
N ASP A 407 27.17 -14.40 -2.41
CA ASP A 407 25.71 -14.50 -2.55
C ASP A 407 25.26 -13.66 -3.75
N PRO A 408 24.55 -14.23 -4.76
CA PRO A 408 24.13 -13.46 -5.92
C PRO A 408 23.19 -12.29 -5.57
N ARG A 409 22.46 -12.36 -4.45
CA ARG A 409 21.56 -11.29 -4.00
C ARG A 409 22.31 -10.06 -3.47
N VAL A 410 23.55 -10.23 -3.02
CA VAL A 410 24.42 -9.11 -2.62
C VAL A 410 24.94 -8.43 -3.87
N THR A 411 24.39 -7.27 -4.19
CA THR A 411 24.74 -6.45 -5.36
C THR A 411 26.04 -5.67 -5.15
N THR A 412 26.28 -5.20 -3.93
CA THR A 412 27.45 -4.41 -3.50
C THR A 412 27.72 -4.59 -2.01
N PHE A 413 28.93 -4.24 -1.55
CA PHE A 413 29.25 -4.10 -0.13
C PHE A 413 30.42 -3.14 0.11
N ARG A 414 30.39 -2.46 1.25
CA ARG A 414 31.42 -1.50 1.67
C ARG A 414 32.67 -2.21 2.13
N VAL A 415 33.82 -1.79 1.61
CA VAL A 415 35.12 -2.10 2.19
C VAL A 415 35.43 -1.05 3.28
N PRO A 416 35.71 -1.46 4.53
CA PRO A 416 36.01 -0.52 5.61
C PRO A 416 37.25 0.35 5.31
N TYR A 417 37.14 1.66 5.47
CA TYR A 417 38.29 2.56 5.33
C TYR A 417 39.19 2.48 6.57
N SER A 418 40.42 1.97 6.40
CA SER A 418 41.43 1.93 7.44
C SER A 418 42.53 2.97 7.21
N TYR A 419 42.99 3.61 8.30
CA TYR A 419 44.21 4.45 8.29
C TYR A 419 45.51 3.62 8.26
N ASP A 420 45.43 2.30 8.44
CA ASP A 420 46.56 1.38 8.26
C ASP A 420 46.57 0.87 6.81
N ASP A 421 47.56 1.32 6.03
CA ASP A 421 47.78 0.88 4.64
C ASP A 421 47.91 -0.64 4.53
N THR A 422 48.43 -1.34 5.55
CA THR A 422 48.61 -2.80 5.51
C THR A 422 47.28 -3.55 5.58
N VAL A 423 46.29 -3.00 6.29
CA VAL A 423 44.93 -3.55 6.38
C VAL A 423 44.18 -3.31 5.07
N MET A 424 44.30 -2.11 4.50
CA MET A 424 43.72 -1.77 3.18
C MET A 424 44.20 -2.73 2.09
N VAL A 425 45.53 -2.92 2.00
CA VAL A 425 46.15 -3.84 1.02
C VAL A 425 45.77 -5.30 1.29
N ALA A 426 45.63 -5.72 2.55
CA ALA A 426 45.18 -7.09 2.86
C ALA A 426 43.75 -7.35 2.36
N MET A 427 42.82 -6.41 2.54
CA MET A 427 41.45 -6.53 2.02
C MET A 427 41.45 -6.56 0.50
N TYR A 428 42.21 -5.68 -0.14
CA TYR A 428 42.37 -5.65 -1.60
C TYR A 428 42.90 -6.96 -2.19
N GLU A 429 43.97 -7.53 -1.60
CA GLU A 429 44.52 -8.80 -2.07
C GLU A 429 43.58 -9.99 -1.84
N LYS A 430 42.75 -9.99 -0.78
CA LYS A 430 41.69 -11.00 -0.62
C LYS A 430 40.61 -10.84 -1.68
N LEU A 431 40.10 -9.62 -1.90
CA LEU A 431 39.04 -9.33 -2.87
C LEU A 431 39.46 -9.72 -4.30
N LYS A 432 40.72 -9.48 -4.68
CA LYS A 432 41.28 -9.92 -5.97
C LYS A 432 41.30 -11.42 -6.22
N THR A 433 41.12 -12.27 -5.20
CA THR A 433 41.07 -13.72 -5.40
C THR A 433 39.79 -14.18 -6.10
N ASN A 434 38.76 -13.34 -6.16
CA ASN A 434 37.48 -13.62 -6.79
C ASN A 434 36.96 -12.38 -7.55
N GLU A 435 36.75 -12.52 -8.86
CA GLU A 435 36.31 -11.43 -9.73
C GLU A 435 34.96 -10.84 -9.32
N ASP A 436 34.05 -11.64 -8.79
CA ASP A 436 32.72 -11.17 -8.36
C ASP A 436 32.79 -10.40 -7.04
N TRP A 437 33.65 -10.81 -6.11
CA TRP A 437 33.90 -10.04 -4.88
C TRP A 437 34.53 -8.68 -5.22
N PHE A 438 35.47 -8.67 -6.17
CA PHE A 438 36.12 -7.45 -6.63
C PHE A 438 35.15 -6.46 -7.30
N LYS A 439 34.21 -6.95 -8.11
CA LYS A 439 33.18 -6.13 -8.79
C LYS A 439 32.13 -5.52 -7.85
N LYS A 440 31.82 -6.20 -6.74
CA LYS A 440 30.82 -5.78 -5.74
C LYS A 440 31.40 -4.82 -4.68
N ALA A 441 32.71 -4.85 -4.47
CA ALA A 441 33.40 -4.04 -3.50
C ALA A 441 33.51 -2.57 -3.94
N TYR A 442 33.29 -1.66 -3.00
CA TYR A 442 33.59 -0.23 -3.14
C TYR A 442 34.01 0.37 -1.78
N PHE A 443 34.64 1.54 -1.79
CA PHE A 443 34.95 2.31 -0.58
C PHE A 443 34.02 3.53 -0.46
N TYR A 444 33.58 3.82 0.76
CA TYR A 444 32.88 5.07 1.11
C TYR A 444 33.77 5.89 2.05
N PRO A 445 34.77 6.65 1.54
CA PRO A 445 35.72 7.36 2.39
C PRO A 445 35.15 8.60 3.08
N TYR A 446 34.19 9.30 2.47
CA TYR A 446 33.72 10.61 2.93
C TYR A 446 32.24 10.79 2.63
N ASP A 447 31.54 11.53 3.49
CA ASP A 447 30.10 11.77 3.40
C ASP A 447 29.80 13.24 3.05
N GLU A 448 28.97 13.45 2.02
CA GLU A 448 28.38 14.74 1.62
C GLU A 448 29.31 15.99 1.76
N PRO A 449 30.47 16.07 1.09
CA PRO A 449 31.46 17.14 1.29
C PRO A 449 30.95 18.53 0.86
N GLY A 450 30.40 19.28 1.82
CA GLY A 450 29.69 20.55 1.58
C GLY A 450 30.55 21.81 1.39
N THR A 451 31.89 21.74 1.42
CA THR A 451 32.81 22.86 1.16
C THR A 451 34.01 22.42 0.32
N LYS A 452 34.73 23.35 -0.31
CA LYS A 452 35.93 23.04 -1.10
C LYS A 452 36.99 22.30 -0.27
N GLU A 453 37.21 22.69 0.98
CA GLU A 453 38.17 22.01 1.85
C GLU A 453 37.74 20.57 2.20
N ALA A 454 36.43 20.32 2.33
CA ALA A 454 35.91 18.96 2.52
C ALA A 454 36.06 18.11 1.24
N ILE A 455 35.86 18.72 0.06
CA ILE A 455 36.08 18.09 -1.25
C ILE A 455 37.56 17.73 -1.42
N ASP A 456 38.50 18.63 -1.09
CA ASP A 456 39.93 18.36 -1.15
C ASP A 456 40.35 17.19 -0.23
N VAL A 457 39.71 17.06 0.94
CA VAL A 457 39.91 15.90 1.84
C VAL A 457 39.34 14.62 1.22
N ALA A 458 38.13 14.65 0.67
CA ALA A 458 37.50 13.50 0.00
C ALA A 458 38.36 13.00 -1.17
N VAL A 459 38.79 13.92 -2.05
CA VAL A 459 39.71 13.63 -3.18
C VAL A 459 41.00 12.99 -2.68
N SER A 460 41.64 13.54 -1.65
CA SER A 460 42.88 12.95 -1.10
C SER A 460 42.69 11.55 -0.50
N MET A 461 41.50 11.26 0.04
CA MET A 461 41.15 9.90 0.50
C MET A 461 40.93 8.94 -0.67
N CYS A 462 40.27 9.38 -1.74
CA CYS A 462 40.11 8.60 -2.97
C CYS A 462 41.46 8.35 -3.67
N GLU A 463 42.33 9.35 -3.82
CA GLU A 463 43.71 9.17 -4.32
C GLU A 463 44.51 8.15 -3.51
N ARG A 464 44.32 8.10 -2.18
CA ARG A 464 44.93 7.07 -1.32
C ARG A 464 44.35 5.68 -1.62
N ILE A 465 43.04 5.56 -1.81
CA ILE A 465 42.40 4.30 -2.20
C ILE A 465 42.91 3.85 -3.56
N ASN A 466 42.90 4.71 -4.58
CA ASN A 466 43.32 4.38 -5.94
C ASN A 466 44.79 3.93 -6.01
N ARG A 467 45.64 4.41 -5.09
CA ARG A 467 47.03 3.97 -4.93
C ARG A 467 47.19 2.61 -4.22
N LEU A 468 46.36 2.32 -3.23
CA LEU A 468 46.50 1.12 -2.37
C LEU A 468 45.65 -0.07 -2.85
N CYS A 469 44.49 0.22 -3.42
CA CYS A 469 43.45 -0.73 -3.82
C CYS A 469 42.97 -0.50 -5.27
N PRO A 470 43.87 -0.34 -6.28
CA PRO A 470 43.48 0.12 -7.62
C PRO A 470 42.44 -0.80 -8.28
N GLY A 471 41.35 -0.19 -8.75
CA GLY A 471 40.22 -0.85 -9.41
C GLY A 471 39.02 -1.16 -8.51
N ILE A 472 39.12 -0.93 -7.19
CA ILE A 472 37.95 -0.89 -6.30
C ILE A 472 37.39 0.54 -6.30
N LYS A 473 36.11 0.68 -6.64
CA LYS A 473 35.44 1.97 -6.83
C LYS A 473 35.38 2.79 -5.55
N THR A 474 35.39 4.12 -5.67
CA THR A 474 35.10 5.04 -4.56
C THR A 474 33.73 5.71 -4.69
N CYS A 475 32.98 5.79 -3.59
CA CYS A 475 31.65 6.37 -3.45
C CYS A 475 31.67 7.52 -2.41
N VAL A 476 31.12 8.67 -2.76
CA VAL A 476 31.00 9.88 -1.94
C VAL A 476 29.75 10.61 -2.46
N PRO A 477 28.63 10.59 -1.72
CA PRO A 477 27.38 11.18 -2.20
C PRO A 477 27.43 12.70 -2.34
N ILE A 478 26.75 13.23 -3.36
CA ILE A 478 26.74 14.66 -3.71
C ILE A 478 25.35 15.22 -3.40
N HIS A 479 25.21 15.92 -2.26
CA HIS A 479 23.92 16.56 -1.89
C HIS A 479 23.66 17.86 -2.63
N ARG A 480 24.72 18.55 -3.07
CA ARG A 480 24.67 19.79 -3.85
C ARG A 480 25.97 19.99 -4.60
N LEU A 481 25.93 20.81 -5.64
CA LEU A 481 27.14 21.36 -6.26
C LEU A 481 27.70 22.48 -5.38
N VAL A 482 29.02 22.45 -5.15
CA VAL A 482 29.79 23.46 -4.43
C VAL A 482 30.75 24.12 -5.43
N ASP A 483 30.72 25.46 -5.52
CA ASP A 483 31.72 26.23 -6.25
C ASP A 483 33.11 25.93 -5.69
N CYS A 484 33.95 25.31 -6.51
CA CYS A 484 35.31 24.88 -6.18
C CYS A 484 36.37 25.89 -6.65
N GLY A 485 35.95 27.03 -7.20
CA GLY A 485 36.82 28.04 -7.79
C GLY A 485 37.23 27.74 -9.24
N GLU A 486 37.79 28.74 -9.90
CA GLU A 486 38.30 28.67 -11.29
C GLU A 486 37.26 28.23 -12.36
N GLY A 487 35.97 28.19 -12.01
CA GLY A 487 34.88 27.74 -12.88
C GLY A 487 34.53 26.26 -12.72
N MET A 488 35.13 25.56 -11.77
CA MET A 488 34.85 24.16 -11.42
C MET A 488 33.81 24.07 -10.29
N ASP A 489 32.98 23.03 -10.32
CA ASP A 489 32.16 22.61 -9.19
C ASP A 489 32.64 21.27 -8.56
N THR A 490 31.81 20.69 -7.69
CA THR A 490 32.08 19.41 -7.01
C THR A 490 32.35 18.24 -7.96
N ILE A 491 31.61 18.16 -9.07
CA ILE A 491 31.76 17.06 -10.04
C ILE A 491 33.11 17.21 -10.74
N ASP A 492 33.41 18.41 -11.23
CA ASP A 492 34.68 18.69 -11.91
C ASP A 492 35.88 18.39 -10.98
N ALA A 493 35.80 18.88 -9.74
CA ALA A 493 36.87 18.73 -8.74
C ALA A 493 37.08 17.29 -8.25
N MET A 494 36.14 16.36 -8.49
CA MET A 494 36.24 14.95 -8.07
C MET A 494 36.54 14.00 -9.23
N SER A 495 36.28 14.42 -10.47
CA SER A 495 36.33 13.57 -11.68
C SER A 495 37.62 12.76 -11.88
N ASP A 496 38.80 13.32 -11.61
CA ASP A 496 40.09 12.62 -11.76
C ASP A 496 40.34 11.50 -10.73
N ALA A 497 39.56 11.43 -9.64
CA ALA A 497 39.84 10.58 -8.48
C ALA A 497 38.74 9.57 -8.16
N PHE A 498 37.66 9.51 -8.94
CA PHE A 498 36.37 9.00 -8.47
C PHE A 498 35.64 8.16 -9.54
N ASP A 499 35.03 7.03 -9.15
CA ASP A 499 34.50 6.02 -10.10
C ASP A 499 32.99 5.74 -10.01
N LEU A 500 32.30 6.19 -8.95
CA LEU A 500 30.90 5.87 -8.66
C LEU A 500 30.13 7.13 -8.23
N TRP A 501 29.42 7.71 -9.18
CA TRP A 501 28.66 8.95 -8.99
C TRP A 501 27.36 8.68 -8.23
N VAL A 502 27.18 9.33 -7.08
CA VAL A 502 25.93 9.22 -6.28
C VAL A 502 25.35 10.60 -5.92
N PRO A 503 24.92 11.41 -6.91
CA PRO A 503 24.16 12.63 -6.66
C PRO A 503 22.79 12.36 -6.02
N LYS A 504 22.30 13.33 -5.24
CA LYS A 504 20.91 13.33 -4.74
C LYS A 504 19.95 13.47 -5.93
N MET A 505 18.87 12.70 -5.98
CA MET A 505 18.09 12.54 -7.22
C MET A 505 17.62 13.85 -7.87
N TYR A 506 17.28 14.89 -7.08
CA TYR A 506 16.79 16.16 -7.64
C TYR A 506 17.84 16.91 -8.47
N LEU A 507 19.13 16.59 -8.35
CA LEU A 507 20.17 17.25 -9.14
C LEU A 507 20.02 16.95 -10.64
N PHE A 508 19.39 15.83 -11.01
CA PHE A 508 19.05 15.49 -12.40
C PHE A 508 18.02 16.43 -13.05
N ASP A 509 17.28 17.26 -12.30
CA ASP A 509 16.45 18.34 -12.88
C ASP A 509 17.30 19.45 -13.51
N THR A 510 18.57 19.56 -13.11
CA THR A 510 19.49 20.49 -13.75
C THR A 510 20.07 19.85 -15.00
N GLN A 511 19.73 20.42 -16.16
CA GLN A 511 20.15 19.93 -17.49
C GLN A 511 21.66 19.65 -17.56
N ASP A 512 22.46 20.49 -16.92
CA ASP A 512 23.92 20.40 -16.85
C ASP A 512 24.42 19.18 -16.05
N VAL A 513 23.79 18.81 -14.92
CA VAL A 513 24.11 17.56 -14.22
C VAL A 513 23.60 16.36 -15.01
N LEU A 514 22.40 16.43 -15.59
CA LEU A 514 21.85 15.36 -16.43
C LEU A 514 22.76 15.06 -17.63
N GLU A 515 23.27 16.08 -18.31
CA GLU A 515 24.22 15.94 -19.42
C GLU A 515 25.54 15.31 -18.95
N ARG A 516 26.12 15.79 -17.83
CA ARG A 516 27.35 15.22 -17.27
C ARG A 516 27.20 13.77 -16.83
N MET A 517 26.12 13.42 -16.12
CA MET A 517 25.84 12.03 -15.74
C MET A 517 25.66 11.12 -16.95
N ASN A 518 24.97 11.60 -18.00
CA ASN A 518 24.85 10.86 -19.27
C ASN A 518 26.21 10.66 -19.98
N GLU A 519 27.12 11.63 -19.92
CA GLU A 519 28.48 11.48 -20.44
C GLU A 519 29.29 10.43 -19.67
N TYR A 520 29.26 10.45 -18.34
CA TYR A 520 29.91 9.43 -17.51
C TYR A 520 29.37 8.02 -17.81
N MET A 521 28.04 7.84 -17.87
CA MET A 521 27.42 6.57 -18.26
C MET A 521 27.81 6.12 -19.67
N ALA A 522 27.89 7.04 -20.64
CA ALA A 522 28.34 6.73 -22.00
C ALA A 522 29.82 6.32 -22.07
N ASN A 523 30.66 6.79 -21.14
CA ASN A 523 32.05 6.38 -20.97
C ASN A 523 32.21 5.05 -20.20
N GLY A 524 31.11 4.46 -19.71
CA GLY A 524 31.10 3.20 -18.97
C GLY A 524 31.33 3.34 -17.47
N GLU A 525 31.28 4.57 -16.94
CA GLU A 525 31.25 4.82 -15.50
C GLU A 525 29.88 4.51 -14.90
N GLU A 526 29.83 4.39 -13.58
CA GLU A 526 28.63 3.99 -12.87
C GLU A 526 27.98 5.18 -12.18
N VAL A 527 26.69 5.41 -12.48
CA VAL A 527 25.87 6.46 -11.86
C VAL A 527 24.73 5.81 -11.10
N TRP A 528 24.64 6.17 -9.83
CA TRP A 528 23.56 5.88 -8.89
C TRP A 528 22.86 7.18 -8.50
N TRP A 529 21.84 7.08 -7.65
CA TRP A 529 21.37 8.22 -6.88
C TRP A 529 21.00 7.82 -5.45
N TYR A 530 20.63 8.81 -4.66
CA TYR A 530 20.08 8.59 -3.33
C TYR A 530 18.95 9.57 -2.99
N VAL A 531 18.20 9.18 -1.97
CA VAL A 531 17.16 9.97 -1.30
C VAL A 531 17.34 9.87 0.22
N CYS A 532 16.83 10.85 0.96
CA CYS A 532 16.76 10.84 2.42
C CYS A 532 15.51 11.62 2.85
N TRP A 533 15.56 12.42 3.92
CA TRP A 533 14.51 13.39 4.26
C TRP A 533 14.19 14.40 3.13
N GLU A 534 15.08 14.51 2.13
CA GLU A 534 14.89 15.26 0.88
C GLU A 534 15.34 14.44 -0.34
N PRO A 535 14.74 14.65 -1.53
CA PRO A 535 13.63 15.57 -1.79
C PRO A 535 12.28 15.02 -1.29
N ALA A 536 11.42 15.88 -0.76
CA ALA A 536 10.02 15.54 -0.46
C ALA A 536 9.13 15.72 -1.71
N ASP A 537 7.80 15.63 -1.56
CA ASP A 537 6.86 15.93 -2.64
C ASP A 537 7.18 17.28 -3.34
N PRO A 538 7.11 17.34 -4.68
CA PRO A 538 6.50 16.35 -5.58
C PRO A 538 7.38 15.15 -5.99
N TYR A 539 8.63 15.04 -5.54
CA TYR A 539 9.53 13.95 -5.98
C TYR A 539 9.14 12.59 -5.41
N CYS A 540 9.47 11.50 -6.13
CA CYS A 540 9.39 10.15 -5.57
C CYS A 540 10.48 9.94 -4.50
N ASN A 541 10.14 9.36 -3.36
CA ASN A 541 11.06 9.04 -2.26
C ASN A 541 10.45 7.87 -1.45
N VAL A 542 11.08 7.50 -0.33
CA VAL A 542 10.71 6.40 0.57
C VAL A 542 10.21 6.91 1.94
N LEU A 543 9.65 8.12 1.96
CA LEU A 543 9.07 8.74 3.16
C LEU A 543 7.71 8.15 3.50
N MET A 544 7.36 8.11 4.79
CA MET A 544 6.14 7.42 5.26
C MET A 544 4.83 8.09 4.80
N ASP A 545 4.85 9.41 4.61
CA ASP A 545 3.70 10.21 4.21
C ASP A 545 3.35 10.10 2.70
N GLN A 546 4.22 9.47 1.90
CA GLN A 546 4.06 9.36 0.45
C GLN A 546 3.18 8.17 0.04
N LEU A 547 2.60 8.27 -1.17
CA LEU A 547 1.80 7.21 -1.78
C LEU A 547 2.67 6.00 -2.12
N GLY A 548 2.15 4.78 -1.97
CA GLY A 548 2.94 3.57 -2.25
C GLY A 548 3.49 3.48 -3.67
N VAL A 549 2.78 4.05 -4.66
CA VAL A 549 3.28 4.19 -6.04
C VAL A 549 4.58 4.98 -6.14
N GLN A 550 4.85 5.97 -5.28
CA GLN A 550 6.09 6.75 -5.30
C GLN A 550 7.30 5.88 -4.97
N HIS A 551 7.13 4.83 -4.14
CA HIS A 551 8.19 3.92 -3.76
C HIS A 551 8.59 2.97 -4.91
N ARG A 552 7.67 2.65 -5.84
CA ARG A 552 7.97 1.88 -7.06
C ARG A 552 8.43 2.76 -8.23
N ILE A 553 7.73 3.87 -8.48
CA ILE A 553 8.03 4.80 -9.60
C ILE A 553 9.45 5.36 -9.50
N LEU A 554 10.00 5.50 -8.29
CA LEU A 554 11.42 5.80 -8.07
C LEU A 554 12.35 4.90 -8.92
N PHE A 555 12.11 3.59 -8.96
CA PHE A 555 12.93 2.63 -9.72
C PHE A 555 12.62 2.63 -11.22
N TRP A 556 11.38 2.96 -11.61
CA TRP A 556 11.04 3.20 -13.03
C TRP A 556 11.80 4.42 -13.57
N GLN A 557 11.87 5.50 -12.79
CA GLN A 557 12.65 6.68 -13.12
C GLN A 557 14.16 6.36 -13.18
N GLN A 558 14.69 5.48 -12.32
CA GLN A 558 16.08 5.00 -12.45
C GLN A 558 16.35 4.37 -13.82
N VAL A 559 15.52 3.43 -14.26
CA VAL A 559 15.70 2.74 -15.56
C VAL A 559 15.61 3.72 -16.74
N GLN A 560 14.68 4.68 -16.67
CA GLN A 560 14.53 5.76 -17.66
C GLN A 560 15.77 6.65 -17.77
N HIS A 561 16.38 6.98 -16.62
CA HIS A 561 17.62 7.78 -16.54
C HIS A 561 18.91 6.96 -16.68
N ASN A 562 18.83 5.63 -16.89
CA ASN A 562 19.96 4.69 -16.88
C ASN A 562 20.74 4.64 -15.55
N VAL A 563 20.15 5.13 -14.45
CA VAL A 563 20.73 5.06 -13.11
C VAL A 563 20.74 3.60 -12.65
N THR A 564 21.91 3.09 -12.27
CA THR A 564 22.16 1.65 -12.04
C THR A 564 22.19 1.25 -10.57
N GLY A 565 21.97 2.21 -9.66
CA GLY A 565 21.91 1.88 -8.23
C GLY A 565 21.29 2.94 -7.34
N PHE A 566 20.88 2.48 -6.17
CA PHE A 566 20.09 3.20 -5.18
C PHE A 566 20.75 3.11 -3.80
N LEU A 567 21.16 4.27 -3.27
CA LEU A 567 21.65 4.39 -1.90
C LEU A 567 20.54 4.90 -0.97
N TYR A 568 20.43 4.30 0.21
CA TYR A 568 19.56 4.77 1.29
C TYR A 568 20.24 4.73 2.65
N TRP A 569 20.43 5.91 3.26
CA TRP A 569 21.43 6.11 4.30
C TRP A 569 21.27 5.24 5.57
N CYS A 570 20.05 4.85 5.96
CA CYS A 570 19.81 3.91 7.05
C CYS A 570 18.43 3.25 6.97
N THR A 571 18.31 2.02 7.45
CA THR A 571 17.06 1.25 7.54
C THR A 571 16.53 1.11 8.98
N ASN A 572 17.34 1.45 10.00
CA ASN A 572 17.00 1.23 11.41
C ASN A 572 17.43 2.37 12.36
N TYR A 573 17.40 3.64 11.92
CA TYR A 573 17.87 4.79 12.70
C TYR A 573 17.00 5.12 13.92
N TRP A 574 17.17 4.39 15.01
CA TRP A 574 16.34 4.50 16.21
C TRP A 574 17.08 5.24 17.36
N GLU A 575 17.77 6.35 17.07
CA GLU A 575 18.53 7.12 18.08
C GLU A 575 17.59 7.77 19.11
N TYR A 576 16.62 8.57 18.63
CA TYR A 576 15.83 9.49 19.46
C TYR A 576 14.49 8.93 19.91
N VAL A 577 13.85 8.12 19.07
CA VAL A 577 12.49 7.58 19.27
C VAL A 577 12.44 6.10 18.91
N ASP A 578 11.41 5.42 19.41
CA ASP A 578 11.04 4.09 18.91
C ASP A 578 10.06 4.26 17.73
N PRO A 579 10.36 3.70 16.55
CA PRO A 579 9.51 3.86 15.36
C PRO A 579 8.09 3.30 15.52
N TRP A 580 7.85 2.34 16.43
CA TRP A 580 6.51 1.82 16.71
C TRP A 580 5.58 2.85 17.34
N GLN A 581 6.15 3.95 17.88
CA GLN A 581 5.42 5.04 18.54
C GLN A 581 5.49 6.36 17.75
N ASP A 582 6.66 6.68 17.17
CA ASP A 582 6.91 7.93 16.44
C ASP A 582 7.85 7.64 15.25
N PRO A 583 7.32 7.61 14.01
CA PRO A 583 8.11 7.34 12.81
C PRO A 583 9.05 8.48 12.41
N ALA A 584 8.99 9.65 13.05
CA ALA A 584 9.88 10.75 12.74
C ALA A 584 11.23 10.58 13.46
N THR A 585 12.03 9.65 12.94
CA THR A 585 13.28 9.13 13.51
C THR A 585 14.45 10.12 13.50
N VAL A 586 14.46 11.09 12.58
CA VAL A 586 15.52 12.12 12.41
C VAL A 586 15.25 13.42 13.18
N LYS A 587 14.99 13.31 14.49
CA LYS A 587 14.67 14.46 15.38
C LYS A 587 15.78 15.52 15.46
N ASP A 588 17.01 15.18 15.08
CA ASP A 588 18.14 16.08 14.94
C ASP A 588 18.07 16.98 13.69
N LEU A 589 17.35 16.55 12.65
CA LEU A 589 17.07 17.34 11.45
C LEU A 589 15.70 18.03 11.54
N SER A 590 14.65 17.29 11.90
CA SER A 590 13.27 17.78 11.93
C SER A 590 12.33 16.88 12.73
N ASP A 591 11.48 17.48 13.56
CA ASP A 591 10.39 16.77 14.25
C ASP A 591 9.28 16.26 13.30
N LYS A 592 9.35 16.57 11.99
CA LYS A 592 8.25 16.38 11.01
C LYS A 592 8.65 15.68 9.71
N VAL A 593 9.68 14.84 9.76
CA VAL A 593 10.08 13.95 8.65
C VAL A 593 9.80 12.54 9.09
N TYR A 594 8.75 11.91 8.55
CA TYR A 594 8.30 10.58 8.96
C TYR A 594 8.86 9.50 8.04
N GLY A 595 9.44 8.46 8.64
CA GLY A 595 10.01 7.29 7.93
C GLY A 595 11.45 7.44 7.46
N ASP A 596 12.09 8.62 7.55
CA ASP A 596 13.48 8.76 7.09
C ASP A 596 14.49 8.09 8.03
N GLY A 597 15.43 7.37 7.44
CA GLY A 597 16.37 6.50 8.15
C GLY A 597 15.75 5.21 8.67
N MET A 598 14.49 4.89 8.34
CA MET A 598 13.85 3.68 8.82
C MET A 598 12.93 2.99 7.79
N LEU A 599 13.28 1.73 7.49
CA LEU A 599 12.53 0.77 6.69
C LEU A 599 12.28 -0.54 7.47
N LEU A 600 12.90 -0.69 8.64
CA LEU A 600 12.74 -1.81 9.56
C LEU A 600 12.21 -1.30 10.90
N TYR A 601 11.37 -2.14 11.50
CA TYR A 601 10.89 -2.02 12.88
C TYR A 601 11.56 -3.10 13.74
N ASN A 602 11.74 -2.82 15.04
CA ASN A 602 12.38 -3.76 15.96
C ASN A 602 11.40 -4.88 16.33
N GLY A 603 11.76 -6.15 16.15
CA GLY A 603 10.83 -7.27 16.41
C GLY A 603 10.52 -7.52 17.89
N ASN A 604 11.22 -6.87 18.83
CA ASN A 604 11.01 -7.09 20.26
C ASN A 604 9.61 -6.66 20.71
N GLU A 605 9.06 -5.58 20.17
CA GLU A 605 7.70 -5.09 20.45
C GLU A 605 6.59 -6.09 20.05
N VAL A 606 6.89 -7.04 19.15
CA VAL A 606 5.99 -8.12 18.72
C VAL A 606 6.49 -9.52 19.09
N GLY A 607 7.54 -9.60 19.91
CA GLY A 607 8.05 -10.85 20.48
C GLY A 607 8.87 -11.74 19.53
N ILE A 608 9.47 -11.18 18.47
CA ILE A 608 10.29 -11.93 17.51
C ILE A 608 11.77 -11.51 17.52
N ASP A 609 12.67 -12.48 17.42
CA ASP A 609 14.13 -12.28 17.29
C ASP A 609 14.55 -12.09 15.81
N ALA A 610 13.92 -11.12 15.15
CA ALA A 610 14.05 -10.72 13.75
C ALA A 610 13.57 -9.26 13.59
N PRO A 611 13.81 -8.55 12.46
CA PRO A 611 13.11 -7.31 12.18
C PRO A 611 11.65 -7.56 11.74
N CYS A 612 10.83 -6.52 11.78
CA CYS A 612 9.63 -6.41 10.95
C CYS A 612 9.92 -5.44 9.79
N ALA A 613 9.43 -5.75 8.58
CA ALA A 613 9.50 -4.84 7.45
C ALA A 613 8.55 -3.65 7.64
N SER A 614 8.85 -2.53 6.98
CA SER A 614 7.80 -1.57 6.65
C SER A 614 7.07 -1.95 5.37
N PHE A 615 5.86 -1.43 5.22
CA PHE A 615 5.08 -1.37 3.98
C PHE A 615 5.94 -0.83 2.83
N ARG A 616 6.72 0.22 3.13
CA ARG A 616 7.64 0.85 2.18
C ARG A 616 8.74 -0.10 1.74
N LEU A 617 9.29 -0.93 2.63
CA LEU A 617 10.30 -1.94 2.26
C LEU A 617 9.72 -2.99 1.32
N ALA A 618 8.46 -3.41 1.50
CA ALA A 618 7.78 -4.26 0.54
C ALA A 618 7.64 -3.54 -0.81
N ALA A 619 7.06 -2.33 -0.84
CA ALA A 619 6.90 -1.56 -2.07
C ALA A 619 8.24 -1.23 -2.79
N ILE A 620 9.33 -1.05 -2.05
CA ILE A 620 10.70 -0.89 -2.59
C ILE A 620 11.19 -2.20 -3.22
N SER A 621 11.03 -3.34 -2.54
CA SER A 621 11.39 -4.66 -3.08
C SER A 621 10.67 -4.94 -4.39
N ASP A 622 9.36 -4.70 -4.42
CA ASP A 622 8.56 -4.92 -5.61
C ASP A 622 8.94 -3.92 -6.74
N GLY A 623 9.38 -2.70 -6.39
CA GLY A 623 9.92 -1.71 -7.34
C GLY A 623 11.32 -2.06 -7.88
N LEU A 624 12.11 -2.84 -7.14
CA LEU A 624 13.38 -3.41 -7.62
C LEU A 624 13.12 -4.57 -8.60
N ASP A 625 12.11 -5.39 -8.32
CA ASP A 625 11.65 -6.42 -9.27
C ASP A 625 11.07 -5.79 -10.56
N ASP A 626 10.35 -4.65 -10.46
CA ASP A 626 9.97 -3.84 -11.63
C ASP A 626 11.18 -3.39 -12.46
N ALA A 627 12.27 -2.96 -11.82
CA ALA A 627 13.49 -2.54 -12.54
C ALA A 627 14.14 -3.71 -13.30
N ASP A 628 14.13 -4.91 -12.72
CA ASP A 628 14.58 -6.14 -13.38
C ASP A 628 13.71 -6.48 -14.60
N LEU A 629 12.37 -6.36 -14.48
CA LEU A 629 11.44 -6.54 -15.59
C LEU A 629 11.67 -5.50 -16.70
N LEU A 630 11.83 -4.22 -16.35
CA LEU A 630 12.08 -3.13 -17.30
C LEU A 630 13.44 -3.30 -18.01
N ASN A 631 14.49 -3.71 -17.31
CA ASN A 631 15.79 -4.01 -17.92
C ASN A 631 15.73 -5.23 -18.83
N MET A 632 14.99 -6.29 -18.47
CA MET A 632 14.75 -7.43 -19.37
C MET A 632 13.96 -7.00 -20.63
N ALA A 633 12.94 -6.16 -20.49
CA ALA A 633 12.22 -5.59 -21.62
C ALA A 633 13.12 -4.71 -22.51
N LYS A 634 14.08 -3.99 -21.92
CA LYS A 634 15.07 -3.14 -22.61
C LYS A 634 16.02 -3.96 -23.47
N GLU A 635 16.44 -5.14 -23.00
CA GLU A 635 17.23 -6.10 -23.79
C GLU A 635 16.43 -6.70 -24.96
N LEU A 636 15.14 -6.97 -24.77
CA LEU A 636 14.29 -7.63 -25.77
C LEU A 636 13.71 -6.69 -26.84
N PHE A 637 13.38 -5.45 -26.47
CA PHE A 637 12.65 -4.50 -27.31
C PHE A 637 13.40 -3.18 -27.57
N GLY A 638 14.49 -2.92 -26.84
CA GLY A 638 15.27 -1.69 -26.94
C GLY A 638 14.81 -0.57 -26.00
N ALA A 639 15.71 0.38 -25.74
CA ALA A 639 15.48 1.48 -24.80
C ALA A 639 14.32 2.40 -25.19
N ASP A 640 14.12 2.68 -26.49
CA ASP A 640 13.04 3.55 -26.96
C ASP A 640 11.65 2.98 -26.60
N TRP A 641 11.46 1.66 -26.73
CA TRP A 641 10.20 0.99 -26.39
C TRP A 641 9.92 1.04 -24.88
N VAL A 642 10.93 0.79 -24.06
CA VAL A 642 10.78 0.86 -22.59
C VAL A 642 10.54 2.31 -22.14
N ASN A 643 11.24 3.28 -22.73
CA ASN A 643 11.05 4.69 -22.41
C ASN A 643 9.68 5.23 -22.85
N GLU A 644 9.10 4.72 -23.94
CA GLU A 644 7.70 4.99 -24.32
C GLU A 644 6.75 4.52 -23.21
N LYS A 645 6.91 3.28 -22.73
CA LYS A 645 6.08 2.69 -21.68
C LYS A 645 6.23 3.37 -20.32
N ILE A 646 7.46 3.67 -19.90
CA ILE A 646 7.71 4.44 -18.67
C ILE A 646 7.12 5.86 -18.82
N GLY A 647 7.19 6.46 -20.01
CA GLY A 647 6.63 7.79 -20.32
C GLY A 647 5.11 7.91 -20.15
N GLU A 648 4.37 6.80 -20.20
CA GLU A 648 2.93 6.77 -19.88
C GLU A 648 2.66 6.87 -18.36
N ILE A 649 3.65 6.53 -17.52
CA ILE A 649 3.58 6.54 -16.05
C ILE A 649 4.28 7.75 -15.44
N THR A 650 5.44 8.16 -15.97
CA THR A 650 6.25 9.27 -15.45
C THR A 650 6.93 10.04 -16.57
N THR A 651 6.75 11.37 -16.56
CA THR A 651 7.23 12.29 -17.59
C THR A 651 8.36 13.21 -17.09
N SER A 652 8.53 13.31 -15.77
CA SER A 652 9.69 13.89 -15.09
C SER A 652 9.80 13.29 -13.68
N LEU A 653 10.85 13.63 -12.95
CA LEU A 653 11.03 13.24 -11.54
C LEU A 653 9.89 13.74 -10.61
N THR A 654 9.11 14.73 -11.06
CA THR A 654 8.01 15.35 -10.30
C THR A 654 6.61 15.10 -10.87
N GLU A 655 6.49 14.63 -12.11
CA GLU A 655 5.22 14.47 -12.82
C GLU A 655 5.00 13.01 -13.23
N TYR A 656 4.13 12.32 -12.47
CA TYR A 656 3.86 10.89 -12.61
C TYR A 656 2.44 10.51 -12.15
N SER A 657 2.00 9.31 -12.53
CA SER A 657 0.71 8.73 -12.14
C SER A 657 0.63 8.49 -10.63
N LYS A 658 -0.52 8.84 -10.04
CA LYS A 658 -0.84 8.59 -8.63
C LYS A 658 -1.78 7.40 -8.43
N SER A 659 -2.12 6.66 -9.49
CA SER A 659 -2.96 5.46 -9.46
C SER A 659 -2.08 4.21 -9.44
N SER A 660 -2.31 3.36 -8.44
CA SER A 660 -1.73 2.01 -8.34
C SER A 660 -2.18 1.14 -9.52
N GLU A 661 -3.46 1.21 -9.89
CA GLU A 661 -4.03 0.44 -11.00
C GLU A 661 -3.39 0.81 -12.35
N ALA A 662 -3.02 2.09 -12.56
CA ALA A 662 -2.35 2.53 -13.78
C ALA A 662 -0.91 1.96 -13.88
N LEU A 663 -0.16 1.97 -12.77
CA LEU A 663 1.18 1.40 -12.69
C LEU A 663 1.14 -0.11 -12.90
N GLU A 664 0.24 -0.80 -12.19
CA GLU A 664 0.01 -2.25 -12.30
C GLU A 664 -0.40 -2.65 -13.72
N GLN A 665 -1.34 -1.92 -14.36
CA GLN A 665 -1.76 -2.24 -15.72
C GLN A 665 -0.62 -2.09 -16.74
N MET A 666 0.25 -1.08 -16.58
CA MET A 666 1.43 -0.90 -17.43
C MET A 666 2.46 -2.00 -17.21
N ARG A 667 2.71 -2.37 -15.95
CA ARG A 667 3.56 -3.50 -15.57
C ARG A 667 3.07 -4.81 -16.18
N ILE A 668 1.75 -5.06 -16.14
CA ILE A 668 1.10 -6.21 -16.76
C ILE A 668 1.27 -6.20 -18.29
N GLU A 669 1.17 -5.04 -18.95
CA GLU A 669 1.41 -4.93 -20.40
C GLU A 669 2.86 -5.32 -20.76
N ILE A 670 3.84 -4.83 -20.00
CA ILE A 670 5.26 -5.11 -20.19
C ILE A 670 5.56 -6.59 -19.92
N GLY A 671 5.10 -7.16 -18.80
CA GLY A 671 5.27 -8.57 -18.48
C GLY A 671 4.63 -9.50 -19.51
N ASN A 672 3.44 -9.17 -20.01
CA ASN A 672 2.79 -9.91 -21.10
C ASN A 672 3.58 -9.82 -22.42
N ALA A 673 4.17 -8.67 -22.73
CA ALA A 673 5.03 -8.51 -23.91
C ALA A 673 6.31 -9.36 -23.80
N VAL A 674 7.02 -9.28 -22.66
CA VAL A 674 8.22 -10.09 -22.35
C VAL A 674 7.90 -11.59 -22.41
N ASN A 675 6.86 -12.04 -21.70
CA ASN A 675 6.39 -13.43 -21.71
C ASN A 675 6.10 -13.92 -23.14
N SER A 676 5.39 -13.11 -23.93
CA SER A 676 5.05 -13.42 -25.31
C SER A 676 6.28 -13.44 -26.23
N GLN A 677 7.32 -12.66 -25.96
CA GLN A 677 8.52 -12.61 -26.78
C GLN A 677 9.47 -13.79 -26.50
N LEU A 678 9.60 -14.20 -25.24
CA LEU A 678 10.45 -15.31 -24.81
C LEU A 678 9.87 -16.69 -25.15
N ASN A 679 8.56 -16.79 -25.36
CA ASN A 679 7.84 -18.05 -25.61
C ASN A 679 7.32 -18.22 -27.06
N LYS A 680 7.95 -17.54 -28.04
CA LYS A 680 7.73 -17.71 -29.50
C LYS A 680 8.59 -18.80 -30.11
#